data_AF-A0A848NHE0-F1
#
_entry.id   AF-A0A848NHE0-F1
#
_cell.length_a   1.000
_cell.length_b   1.000
_cell.length_c   1.000
_cell.angle_alpha   90.00
_cell.angle_beta   90.00
_cell.angle_gamma   90.00
#
_symmetry.space_group_name_H-M   'P 1'
#
loop_
_entity.id
_entity.type
_entity.pdbx_description
1 polymer ?
#
loop_
_entity_poly.entity_id
_entity_poly.type
_entity_poly.pdbx_seq_one_letter_code
_entity_poly.pdbx_strand_id
1 'polypeptide(L)'
;MTFKFRFAGPCRPIPSELDFREQRKACQRMGEKAGTDCSIELFFGFFFDGTRNNMYMSEKAGNHTQTNVARLYSVFDDTIDPSYSARQHRFRTYVEGVGTPCVEKVGDPGTGAHAQAGAAAGWGGEARINWALLEFQNNLYSHFVPNRTLTDALGQRATTLVREMSADISLSGLQIEELAKAAKIPLAAYTGMKPGDTADVLARRTQGFVDTLLRVRKVNNTEPKDVARYTVLSRRNRDLRTLLAGYLDTNPKIERIRVSIFGFSRGAAEARVFANWLKDACDPPEGISFYSPRGDGVLRLAGIKVDLDFMGIFDTVASAGIAQSVSEQVWDGHGAWARKKDMEIPNAVSRCVHMVGAHEVRGSFPLDLIDGANYEEIVYPGVHSDVGGGYKPGEQGRGTKDSDKLSQIPLCDMYREAVQAGVPLRLHLAPAEFQSQFQVSAELRAAFNAYVEATREISLKQTSSTRILYNHYVQYLRWRRLRAERGPEWIGATPSALRARANYPQDYEDLIRANDELLLEVRKLTMDNALERATTPMTMSAPGGEGARIYDGIMMMLRGNKEKMWLEQLRTVWNLPGRPAAAVIDLLDNFVHDSRAWFKPLGKDDDVWIAIQQDRIKQLEKREKEAEEYVAIGRPDLALIARPNKQEQAELARYRANANDLVLQSDGREFYWQWGYLRWRSVYANPQVRAQREAQKEREETQRALQNMPMNFNALPRF
;
A
#
# COMPACT_ATOMS: atom_id res chain seq x y z
N MET A 1 28.10 -8.06 9.48
CA MET A 1 27.14 -7.68 8.43
C MET A 1 26.34 -6.50 8.96
N THR A 2 26.26 -5.39 8.21
CA THR A 2 25.63 -4.14 8.66
C THR A 2 24.32 -3.88 7.90
N PHE A 3 23.38 -3.21 8.55
CA PHE A 3 22.23 -2.60 7.87
C PHE A 3 22.71 -1.71 6.72
N LYS A 4 22.00 -1.75 5.59
CA LYS A 4 22.32 -0.94 4.41
C LYS A 4 21.12 -0.08 4.03
N PHE A 5 21.40 1.12 3.58
CA PHE A 5 20.41 1.95 2.92
C PHE A 5 21.04 2.63 1.71
N ARG A 6 20.23 2.87 0.68
CA ARG A 6 20.66 3.61 -0.51
C ARG A 6 19.48 4.19 -1.26
N PHE A 7 19.79 5.12 -2.16
CA PHE A 7 18.88 5.47 -3.24
C PHE A 7 18.99 4.43 -4.38
N ALA A 8 17.95 4.29 -5.18
CA ALA A 8 17.96 3.44 -6.36
C ALA A 8 19.10 3.83 -7.31
N GLY A 9 19.79 2.81 -7.84
CA GLY A 9 20.82 3.01 -8.86
C GLY A 9 20.21 3.16 -10.26
N PRO A 10 21.01 3.43 -11.30
CA PRO A 10 20.50 3.53 -12.67
C PRO A 10 19.86 2.20 -13.11
N CYS A 11 18.73 2.30 -13.80
CA CYS A 11 18.02 1.21 -14.45
C CYS A 11 18.83 0.68 -15.64
N ARG A 12 18.95 -0.65 -15.73
CA ARG A 12 19.76 -1.36 -16.73
C ARG A 12 19.10 -1.38 -18.11
N PRO A 13 19.85 -1.70 -19.19
CA PRO A 13 19.27 -1.94 -20.51
C PRO A 13 18.20 -3.05 -20.52
N ILE A 14 18.50 -4.17 -19.86
CA ILE A 14 17.51 -5.22 -19.61
C ILE A 14 17.33 -5.30 -18.09
N PRO A 15 16.31 -4.63 -17.53
CA PRO A 15 16.19 -4.51 -16.08
C PRO A 15 16.02 -5.86 -15.38
N SER A 16 15.35 -6.84 -15.95
CA SER A 16 15.23 -8.15 -15.31
C SER A 16 16.47 -9.03 -15.42
N GLU A 17 17.48 -8.65 -16.22
CA GLU A 17 18.66 -9.49 -16.47
C GLU A 17 19.67 -9.46 -15.31
N LEU A 18 20.11 -10.66 -14.92
CA LEU A 18 21.16 -10.86 -13.93
C LEU A 18 22.54 -10.76 -14.60
N ASP A 19 23.45 -10.00 -13.98
CA ASP A 19 24.85 -10.01 -14.40
C ASP A 19 25.56 -11.32 -14.00
N PHE A 20 26.78 -11.55 -14.49
CA PHE A 20 27.54 -12.78 -14.21
C PHE A 20 27.74 -13.06 -12.70
N ARG A 21 27.94 -12.02 -11.88
CA ARG A 21 28.13 -12.18 -10.42
C ARG A 21 26.80 -12.53 -9.75
N GLU A 22 25.72 -11.90 -10.17
CA GLU A 22 24.36 -12.17 -9.69
C GLU A 22 23.91 -13.58 -10.08
N GLN A 23 24.17 -14.00 -11.33
CA GLN A 23 23.94 -15.36 -11.80
C GLN A 23 24.72 -16.37 -10.96
N ARG A 24 26.01 -16.13 -10.70
CA ARG A 24 26.82 -17.02 -9.86
C ARG A 24 26.27 -17.15 -8.44
N LYS A 25 25.82 -16.05 -7.82
CA LYS A 25 25.17 -16.09 -6.49
C LYS A 25 23.85 -16.88 -6.55
N ALA A 26 23.03 -16.64 -7.57
CA ALA A 26 21.78 -17.35 -7.76
C ALA A 26 22.02 -18.85 -7.92
N CYS A 27 22.97 -19.28 -8.76
CA CYS A 27 23.34 -20.69 -8.92
C CYS A 27 23.85 -21.31 -7.61
N GLN A 28 24.69 -20.60 -6.86
CA GLN A 28 25.20 -21.09 -5.57
C GLN A 28 24.10 -21.27 -4.52
N ARG A 29 23.05 -20.43 -4.55
CA ARG A 29 21.98 -20.43 -3.56
C ARG A 29 20.73 -21.18 -3.97
N MET A 30 20.41 -21.30 -5.25
CA MET A 30 19.28 -22.11 -5.71
C MET A 30 19.52 -23.59 -5.42
N GLY A 31 20.77 -24.04 -5.39
CA GLY A 31 21.12 -25.30 -4.73
C GLY A 31 20.38 -26.54 -5.27
N GLU A 32 19.78 -26.48 -6.45
CA GLU A 32 19.30 -27.64 -7.18
C GLU A 32 20.53 -28.43 -7.63
N LYS A 33 21.13 -29.16 -6.68
CA LYS A 33 22.22 -30.09 -6.95
C LYS A 33 21.65 -31.21 -7.80
N ALA A 34 21.73 -31.06 -9.11
CA ALA A 34 21.41 -32.13 -10.04
C ALA A 34 22.33 -33.34 -9.75
N GLY A 35 21.73 -34.43 -9.28
CA GLY A 35 22.17 -35.77 -9.66
C GLY A 35 23.15 -36.55 -8.77
N THR A 36 23.47 -36.15 -7.53
CA THR A 36 24.35 -37.00 -6.68
C THR A 36 24.01 -37.14 -5.20
N ASP A 37 23.13 -36.32 -4.62
CA ASP A 37 22.89 -36.35 -3.17
C ASP A 37 21.49 -36.90 -2.84
N CYS A 38 21.39 -37.74 -1.80
CA CYS A 38 20.19 -38.45 -1.36
C CYS A 38 19.08 -37.56 -0.74
N SER A 39 19.11 -36.25 -1.00
CA SER A 39 18.31 -35.24 -0.32
C SER A 39 17.83 -34.10 -1.24
N ILE A 40 16.76 -33.43 -0.83
CA ILE A 40 16.13 -32.29 -1.51
C ILE A 40 15.77 -31.18 -0.52
N GLU A 41 15.53 -29.99 -1.05
CA GLU A 41 14.97 -28.82 -0.37
C GLU A 41 13.58 -28.50 -0.92
N LEU A 42 12.68 -28.02 -0.06
CA LEU A 42 11.38 -27.48 -0.47
C LEU A 42 11.43 -25.95 -0.48
N PHE A 43 10.72 -25.31 -1.41
CA PHE A 43 10.66 -23.84 -1.54
C PHE A 43 9.22 -23.35 -1.43
N PHE A 44 8.90 -22.58 -0.40
CA PHE A 44 7.56 -22.03 -0.18
C PHE A 44 7.59 -20.49 -0.33
N GLY A 45 6.90 -19.98 -1.35
CA GLY A 45 6.72 -18.55 -1.62
C GLY A 45 5.37 -18.04 -1.15
N PHE A 46 5.34 -17.01 -0.31
CA PHE A 46 4.12 -16.33 0.15
C PHE A 46 4.08 -14.89 -0.36
N PHE A 47 2.95 -14.47 -0.92
CA PHE A 47 2.81 -13.21 -1.64
C PHE A 47 1.57 -12.45 -1.14
N PHE A 48 1.78 -11.44 -0.28
CA PHE A 48 0.72 -10.65 0.35
C PHE A 48 0.48 -9.34 -0.39
N ASP A 49 -0.66 -9.20 -1.06
CA ASP A 49 -0.94 -8.03 -1.90
C ASP A 49 -1.38 -6.78 -1.10
N GLY A 50 -1.30 -5.62 -1.75
CA GLY A 50 -1.60 -4.33 -1.14
C GLY A 50 -3.10 -4.07 -0.90
N THR A 51 -3.40 -3.03 -0.13
CA THR A 51 -4.80 -2.64 0.14
C THR A 51 -5.56 -2.38 -1.16
N ARG A 52 -6.75 -2.97 -1.31
CA ARG A 52 -7.57 -2.91 -2.53
C ARG A 52 -6.93 -3.53 -3.79
N ASN A 53 -5.85 -4.31 -3.65
CA ASN A 53 -5.23 -5.02 -4.76
C ASN A 53 -5.65 -6.49 -4.81
N ASN A 54 -5.99 -6.96 -6.01
CA ASN A 54 -6.38 -8.34 -6.28
C ASN A 54 -5.99 -8.71 -7.72
N MET A 55 -5.11 -9.70 -7.86
CA MET A 55 -4.57 -10.15 -9.13
C MET A 55 -5.67 -10.65 -10.07
N TYR A 56 -6.55 -11.52 -9.59
CA TYR A 56 -7.63 -12.12 -10.40
C TYR A 56 -8.61 -11.07 -10.91
N MET A 57 -8.92 -10.06 -10.09
CA MET A 57 -9.77 -8.94 -10.53
C MET A 57 -9.06 -8.07 -11.58
N SER A 58 -7.75 -7.86 -11.43
CA SER A 58 -6.95 -7.10 -12.39
C SER A 58 -6.82 -7.84 -13.74
N GLU A 59 -6.60 -9.16 -13.70
CA GLU A 59 -6.55 -10.02 -14.88
C GLU A 59 -7.89 -10.05 -15.62
N LYS A 60 -8.98 -10.24 -14.87
CA LYS A 60 -10.34 -10.21 -15.43
C LYS A 60 -10.68 -8.86 -16.07
N ALA A 61 -10.19 -7.77 -15.49
CA ALA A 61 -10.40 -6.42 -16.02
C ALA A 61 -9.51 -6.10 -17.24
N GLY A 62 -8.41 -6.84 -17.44
CA GLY A 62 -7.46 -6.60 -18.54
C GLY A 62 -6.84 -5.20 -18.54
N ASN A 63 -6.78 -4.55 -17.36
CA ASN A 63 -6.38 -3.14 -17.22
C ASN A 63 -4.94 -2.97 -16.72
N HIS A 64 -4.20 -4.06 -16.55
CA HIS A 64 -2.81 -4.07 -16.10
C HIS A 64 -2.54 -3.46 -14.70
N THR A 65 -3.51 -3.52 -13.79
CA THR A 65 -3.36 -3.01 -12.40
C THR A 65 -2.72 -4.01 -11.44
N GLN A 66 -2.13 -5.11 -11.93
CA GLN A 66 -1.40 -6.05 -11.07
C GLN A 66 -0.26 -5.32 -10.36
N THR A 67 -0.12 -5.59 -9.06
CA THR A 67 1.00 -5.09 -8.24
C THR A 67 2.28 -5.86 -8.55
N ASN A 68 3.39 -5.36 -8.04
CA ASN A 68 4.67 -6.04 -8.14
C ASN A 68 4.68 -7.37 -7.38
N VAL A 69 3.89 -7.49 -6.30
CA VAL A 69 3.70 -8.77 -5.58
C VAL A 69 3.03 -9.80 -6.48
N ALA A 70 1.93 -9.43 -7.15
CA ALA A 70 1.25 -10.30 -8.09
C ALA A 70 2.15 -10.69 -9.28
N ARG A 71 2.91 -9.74 -9.84
CA ARG A 71 3.85 -10.02 -10.95
C ARG A 71 4.96 -10.98 -10.54
N LEU A 72 5.51 -10.86 -9.33
CA LEU A 72 6.50 -11.79 -8.80
C LEU A 72 5.90 -13.18 -8.55
N TYR A 73 4.65 -13.26 -8.07
CA TYR A 73 3.91 -14.52 -7.93
C TYR A 73 3.73 -15.23 -9.27
N SER A 74 3.39 -14.50 -10.35
CA SER A 74 3.16 -15.08 -11.67
C SER A 74 4.41 -15.74 -12.28
N VAL A 75 5.61 -15.33 -11.86
CA VAL A 75 6.89 -15.86 -12.36
C VAL A 75 7.63 -16.75 -11.37
N PHE A 76 7.04 -17.02 -10.20
CA PHE A 76 7.53 -18.06 -9.30
C PHE A 76 7.27 -19.43 -9.94
N ASP A 77 8.34 -20.18 -10.16
CA ASP A 77 8.29 -21.48 -10.81
C ASP A 77 7.86 -22.56 -9.82
N ASP A 78 6.61 -23.00 -9.96
CA ASP A 78 6.03 -24.14 -9.27
C ASP A 78 5.90 -25.36 -10.18
N THR A 79 6.64 -25.44 -11.29
CA THR A 79 6.66 -26.65 -12.11
C THR A 79 7.41 -27.78 -11.41
N ILE A 80 6.93 -29.02 -11.56
CA ILE A 80 7.68 -30.20 -11.12
C ILE A 80 8.88 -30.35 -12.07
N ASP A 81 10.07 -30.42 -11.49
CA ASP A 81 11.30 -30.80 -12.18
C ASP A 81 11.62 -32.25 -11.80
N PRO A 82 11.31 -33.23 -12.67
CA PRO A 82 11.54 -34.64 -12.38
C PRO A 82 13.02 -35.00 -12.20
N SER A 83 13.94 -34.16 -12.68
CA SER A 83 15.38 -34.36 -12.47
C SER A 83 15.83 -34.02 -11.04
N TYR A 84 15.03 -33.21 -10.33
CA TYR A 84 15.27 -32.81 -8.94
C TYR A 84 14.38 -33.56 -7.95
N SER A 85 13.08 -33.65 -8.21
CA SER A 85 12.13 -34.40 -7.39
C SER A 85 10.94 -34.87 -8.22
N ALA A 86 10.56 -36.15 -8.04
CA ALA A 86 9.32 -36.68 -8.63
C ALA A 86 8.04 -36.07 -8.02
N ARG A 87 8.17 -35.27 -6.96
CA ARG A 87 7.06 -34.62 -6.24
C ARG A 87 7.14 -33.10 -6.36
N GLN A 88 6.01 -32.46 -6.12
CA GLN A 88 5.93 -31.01 -6.00
C GLN A 88 6.85 -30.52 -4.89
N HIS A 89 7.86 -29.71 -5.21
CA HIS A 89 8.84 -29.22 -4.23
C HIS A 89 8.92 -27.69 -4.15
N ARG A 90 8.20 -27.00 -5.04
CA ARG A 90 8.10 -25.53 -5.09
C ARG A 90 6.64 -25.15 -4.97
N PHE A 91 6.27 -24.32 -4.01
CA PHE A 91 4.89 -23.95 -3.73
C PHE A 91 4.79 -22.44 -3.68
N ARG A 92 3.77 -21.88 -4.34
CA ARG A 92 3.47 -20.44 -4.30
C ARG A 92 2.06 -20.21 -3.75
N THR A 93 1.95 -19.25 -2.85
CA THR A 93 0.71 -18.89 -2.18
C THR A 93 0.47 -17.40 -2.33
N TYR A 94 -0.55 -17.03 -3.12
CA TYR A 94 -0.99 -15.65 -3.26
C TYR A 94 -2.08 -15.33 -2.24
N VAL A 95 -1.98 -14.17 -1.59
CA VAL A 95 -2.93 -13.66 -0.60
C VAL A 95 -3.44 -12.32 -1.07
N GLU A 96 -4.75 -12.24 -1.32
CA GLU A 96 -5.45 -11.07 -1.83
C GLU A 96 -5.40 -9.92 -0.82
N GLY A 97 -5.30 -8.70 -1.31
CA GLY A 97 -5.26 -7.52 -0.46
C GLY A 97 -6.54 -7.29 0.35
N VAL A 98 -6.39 -6.72 1.54
CA VAL A 98 -7.54 -6.28 2.37
C VAL A 98 -8.43 -5.28 1.62
N GLY A 99 -9.74 -5.38 1.86
CA GLY A 99 -10.75 -4.60 1.14
C GLY A 99 -11.09 -5.14 -0.24
N THR A 100 -10.58 -6.33 -0.61
CA THR A 100 -10.97 -7.08 -1.82
C THR A 100 -11.52 -8.46 -1.44
N PRO A 101 -12.24 -9.14 -2.35
CA PRO A 101 -12.77 -10.48 -2.06
C PRO A 101 -11.67 -11.50 -1.76
N CYS A 102 -11.92 -12.31 -0.74
CA CYS A 102 -11.08 -13.42 -0.33
C CYS A 102 -11.97 -14.56 0.23
N VAL A 103 -13.07 -14.84 -0.47
CA VAL A 103 -14.19 -15.66 0.03
C VAL A 103 -13.77 -17.11 0.29
N GLU A 104 -13.12 -17.76 -0.67
CA GLU A 104 -12.77 -19.18 -0.58
C GLU A 104 -11.78 -19.46 0.56
N LYS A 105 -10.92 -18.49 0.85
CA LYS A 105 -9.82 -18.62 1.82
C LYS A 105 -10.24 -18.23 3.23
N VAL A 106 -10.87 -17.06 3.38
CA VAL A 106 -11.16 -16.46 4.70
C VAL A 106 -12.63 -16.08 4.90
N GLY A 107 -13.48 -16.24 3.88
CA GLY A 107 -14.90 -15.88 3.95
C GLY A 107 -15.17 -14.37 3.86
N ASP A 108 -14.18 -13.58 3.45
CA ASP A 108 -14.33 -12.14 3.24
C ASP A 108 -14.92 -11.87 1.84
N PRO A 109 -16.15 -11.33 1.74
CA PRO A 109 -16.77 -11.05 0.45
C PRO A 109 -16.14 -9.86 -0.28
N GLY A 110 -15.41 -8.98 0.42
CA GLY A 110 -14.83 -7.79 -0.19
C GLY A 110 -15.88 -6.82 -0.76
N THR A 111 -17.07 -6.77 -0.15
CA THR A 111 -18.20 -5.92 -0.56
C THR A 111 -18.74 -5.11 0.61
N GLY A 112 -19.44 -4.01 0.32
CA GLY A 112 -20.12 -3.17 1.30
C GLY A 112 -19.20 -2.74 2.44
N ALA A 113 -19.62 -3.10 3.66
CA ALA A 113 -18.89 -2.77 4.89
C ALA A 113 -17.52 -3.44 5.00
N HIS A 114 -17.36 -4.63 4.40
CA HIS A 114 -16.12 -5.37 4.44
C HIS A 114 -15.06 -4.69 3.57
N ALA A 115 -15.44 -4.27 2.35
CA ALA A 115 -14.57 -3.52 1.44
C ALA A 115 -14.06 -2.23 2.10
N GLN A 116 -14.97 -1.44 2.69
CA GLN A 116 -14.62 -0.18 3.34
C GLN A 116 -13.77 -0.38 4.60
N ALA A 117 -14.13 -1.34 5.47
CA ALA A 117 -13.35 -1.61 6.67
C ALA A 117 -11.96 -2.19 6.35
N GLY A 118 -11.85 -3.05 5.33
CA GLY A 118 -10.57 -3.56 4.85
C GLY A 118 -9.69 -2.43 4.31
N ALA A 119 -10.26 -1.54 3.50
CA ALA A 119 -9.56 -0.39 2.95
C ALA A 119 -9.17 0.65 4.01
N ALA A 120 -10.00 0.84 5.04
CA ALA A 120 -9.79 1.86 6.06
C ALA A 120 -8.93 1.39 7.24
N ALA A 121 -9.10 0.14 7.68
CA ALA A 121 -8.59 -0.35 8.96
C ALA A 121 -7.74 -1.62 8.87
N GLY A 122 -7.51 -2.18 7.67
CA GLY A 122 -6.85 -3.49 7.53
C GLY A 122 -7.70 -4.65 8.08
N TRP A 123 -9.02 -4.49 8.11
CA TRP A 123 -9.95 -5.55 8.48
C TRP A 123 -9.80 -6.76 7.55
N GLY A 124 -9.68 -7.95 8.13
CA GLY A 124 -9.45 -9.20 7.40
C GLY A 124 -7.97 -9.52 7.18
N GLY A 125 -7.04 -8.68 7.65
CA GLY A 125 -5.60 -8.95 7.60
C GLY A 125 -5.17 -10.09 8.54
N GLU A 126 -5.71 -10.17 9.76
CA GLU A 126 -5.42 -11.27 10.70
C GLU A 126 -5.83 -12.61 10.07
N ALA A 127 -7.03 -12.63 9.49
CA ALA A 127 -7.57 -13.80 8.80
C ALA A 127 -6.73 -14.25 7.61
N ARG A 128 -6.20 -13.32 6.82
CA ARG A 128 -5.31 -13.58 5.68
C ARG A 128 -3.96 -14.16 6.14
N ILE A 129 -3.36 -13.62 7.19
CA ILE A 129 -2.15 -14.15 7.81
C ILE A 129 -2.39 -15.57 8.34
N ASN A 130 -3.50 -15.76 9.07
CA ASN A 130 -3.88 -17.05 9.62
C ASN A 130 -4.11 -18.12 8.54
N TRP A 131 -4.73 -17.73 7.41
CA TRP A 131 -4.87 -18.63 6.28
C TRP A 131 -3.52 -19.01 5.66
N ALA A 132 -2.61 -18.06 5.48
CA ALA A 132 -1.26 -18.35 4.99
C ALA A 132 -0.49 -19.32 5.93
N LEU A 133 -0.70 -19.24 7.25
CA LEU A 133 -0.14 -20.21 8.21
C LEU A 133 -0.73 -21.61 8.05
N LEU A 134 -2.01 -21.74 7.65
CA LEU A 134 -2.59 -23.04 7.28
C LEU A 134 -1.97 -23.57 6.00
N GLU A 135 -1.78 -22.71 4.99
CA GLU A 135 -1.14 -23.07 3.72
C GLU A 135 0.30 -23.53 3.91
N PHE A 136 1.03 -22.95 4.85
CA PHE A 136 2.37 -23.42 5.22
C PHE A 136 2.39 -24.91 5.61
N GLN A 137 1.40 -25.35 6.40
CA GLN A 137 1.25 -26.76 6.75
C GLN A 137 0.71 -27.61 5.58
N ASN A 138 -0.21 -27.04 4.78
CA ASN A 138 -0.78 -27.71 3.61
C ASN A 138 0.28 -28.00 2.53
N ASN A 139 1.22 -27.08 2.29
CA ASN A 139 2.28 -27.23 1.31
C ASN A 139 3.17 -28.43 1.64
N LEU A 140 3.55 -28.62 2.91
CA LEU A 140 4.33 -29.79 3.31
C LEU A 140 3.56 -31.09 3.13
N TYR A 141 2.27 -31.13 3.51
CA TYR A 141 1.45 -32.33 3.30
C TYR A 141 1.30 -32.66 1.81
N SER A 142 1.03 -31.65 0.99
CA SER A 142 0.79 -31.79 -0.46
C SER A 142 2.03 -32.26 -1.22
N HIS A 143 3.24 -32.01 -0.70
CA HIS A 143 4.47 -32.61 -1.23
C HIS A 143 4.40 -34.14 -1.21
N PHE A 144 3.96 -34.73 -0.09
CA PHE A 144 3.91 -36.18 0.10
C PHE A 144 2.61 -36.82 -0.43
N VAL A 145 1.51 -36.07 -0.43
CA VAL A 145 0.19 -36.53 -0.86
C VAL A 145 -0.33 -35.58 -1.94
N PRO A 146 0.02 -35.81 -3.22
CA PRO A 146 -0.35 -34.92 -4.30
C PRO A 146 -1.87 -34.71 -4.41
N ASN A 147 -2.27 -33.50 -4.81
CA ASN A 147 -3.67 -33.10 -5.01
C ASN A 147 -4.56 -33.15 -3.75
N ARG A 148 -3.96 -33.16 -2.56
CA ARG A 148 -4.71 -33.14 -1.30
C ARG A 148 -3.99 -32.29 -0.27
N THR A 149 -4.70 -31.35 0.35
CA THR A 149 -4.14 -30.53 1.44
C THR A 149 -4.26 -31.23 2.80
N LEU A 150 -3.50 -30.76 3.80
CA LEU A 150 -3.70 -31.23 5.18
C LEU A 150 -5.12 -30.92 5.67
N THR A 151 -5.65 -29.76 5.30
CA THR A 151 -7.03 -29.37 5.62
C THR A 151 -8.05 -30.38 5.08
N ASP A 152 -7.89 -30.87 3.85
CA ASP A 152 -8.76 -31.92 3.28
C ASP A 152 -8.54 -33.28 3.94
N ALA A 153 -7.29 -33.60 4.30
CA ALA A 153 -6.95 -34.83 5.00
C ALA A 153 -7.62 -34.94 6.37
N LEU A 154 -7.74 -33.81 7.08
CA LEU A 154 -8.36 -33.72 8.39
C LEU A 154 -9.89 -33.49 8.33
N GLY A 155 -10.50 -33.41 7.14
CA GLY A 155 -11.92 -33.12 6.98
C GLY A 155 -12.33 -31.74 7.49
N GLN A 156 -11.41 -30.78 7.45
CA GLN A 156 -11.60 -29.43 7.98
C GLN A 156 -11.96 -28.45 6.85
N ARG A 157 -12.45 -27.26 7.22
CA ARG A 157 -12.67 -26.15 6.28
C ARG A 157 -11.82 -24.96 6.67
N ALA A 158 -11.05 -24.42 5.71
CA ALA A 158 -10.14 -23.30 5.94
C ALA A 158 -10.86 -22.10 6.57
N THR A 159 -12.01 -21.69 6.02
CA THR A 159 -12.82 -20.59 6.55
C THR A 159 -13.25 -20.78 8.01
N THR A 160 -13.52 -22.02 8.44
CA THR A 160 -13.89 -22.33 9.82
C THR A 160 -12.69 -22.17 10.75
N LEU A 161 -11.54 -22.72 10.36
CA LEU A 161 -10.30 -22.61 11.13
C LEU A 161 -9.84 -21.15 11.25
N VAL A 162 -9.86 -20.41 10.14
CA VAL A 162 -9.50 -18.99 10.13
C VAL A 162 -10.43 -18.18 11.05
N ARG A 163 -11.74 -18.45 11.05
CA ARG A 163 -12.69 -17.80 11.97
C ARG A 163 -12.43 -18.12 13.43
N GLU A 164 -11.98 -19.34 13.73
CA GLU A 164 -11.57 -19.74 15.08
C GLU A 164 -10.34 -18.95 15.53
N MET A 165 -9.34 -18.81 14.64
CA MET A 165 -8.05 -18.17 14.91
C MET A 165 -8.04 -16.64 14.81
N SER A 166 -9.09 -16.01 14.26
CA SER A 166 -9.09 -14.56 13.98
C SER A 166 -10.16 -13.82 14.78
N ALA A 167 -9.84 -12.61 15.20
CA ALA A 167 -10.74 -11.68 15.87
C ALA A 167 -11.44 -10.72 14.90
N ASP A 168 -10.81 -10.41 13.77
CA ASP A 168 -11.28 -9.39 12.84
C ASP A 168 -12.49 -9.83 11.99
N ILE A 169 -12.54 -11.05 11.46
CA ILE A 169 -13.59 -11.44 10.49
C ILE A 169 -14.98 -11.84 11.05
N SER A 170 -15.27 -11.62 12.34
CA SER A 170 -16.55 -12.04 12.93
C SER A 170 -17.58 -10.91 12.98
N LEU A 171 -18.42 -10.78 11.94
CA LEU A 171 -19.74 -10.13 12.06
C LEU A 171 -20.81 -11.17 12.46
N SER A 172 -21.70 -10.80 13.37
CA SER A 172 -22.87 -11.61 13.73
C SER A 172 -23.96 -11.51 12.66
N GLY A 173 -24.85 -12.51 12.58
CA GLY A 173 -25.99 -12.47 11.65
C GLY A 173 -26.87 -11.22 11.85
N LEU A 174 -27.09 -10.82 13.11
CA LEU A 174 -27.80 -9.60 13.47
C LEU A 174 -27.14 -8.34 12.89
N GLN A 175 -25.80 -8.24 12.95
CA GLN A 175 -25.07 -7.11 12.37
C GLN A 175 -25.19 -7.05 10.84
N ILE A 176 -25.23 -8.21 10.19
CA ILE A 176 -25.43 -8.29 8.74
C ILE A 176 -26.86 -7.86 8.38
N GLU A 177 -27.86 -8.28 9.16
CA GLU A 177 -29.26 -7.84 8.99
C GLU A 177 -29.44 -6.33 9.20
N GLU A 178 -28.80 -5.76 10.22
CA GLU A 178 -28.81 -4.31 10.47
C GLU A 178 -28.20 -3.55 9.30
N LEU A 179 -27.10 -4.04 8.74
CA LEU A 179 -26.47 -3.46 7.55
C LEU A 179 -27.36 -3.54 6.31
N ALA A 180 -27.99 -4.69 6.09
CA ALA A 180 -28.93 -4.87 4.98
C ALA A 180 -30.13 -3.91 5.10
N LYS A 181 -30.70 -3.79 6.31
CA LYS A 181 -31.78 -2.84 6.63
C LYS A 181 -31.34 -1.39 6.41
N ALA A 182 -30.16 -1.01 6.90
CA ALA A 182 -29.60 0.33 6.70
C ALA A 182 -29.39 0.66 5.21
N ALA A 183 -28.94 -0.33 4.42
CA ALA A 183 -28.77 -0.20 2.97
C ALA A 183 -30.09 -0.23 2.19
N LYS A 184 -31.22 -0.58 2.84
CA LYS A 184 -32.52 -0.84 2.22
C LYS A 184 -32.47 -1.95 1.15
N ILE A 185 -31.68 -2.99 1.42
CA ILE A 185 -31.50 -4.15 0.52
C ILE A 185 -32.01 -5.41 1.24
N PRO A 186 -32.74 -6.32 0.55
CA PRO A 186 -33.09 -7.62 1.14
C PRO A 186 -31.85 -8.38 1.61
N LEU A 187 -31.93 -9.10 2.75
CA LEU A 187 -30.78 -9.82 3.32
C LEU A 187 -30.11 -10.79 2.33
N ALA A 188 -30.90 -11.50 1.53
CA ALA A 188 -30.40 -12.41 0.50
C ALA A 188 -29.58 -11.67 -0.57
N ALA A 189 -30.04 -10.48 -0.98
CA ALA A 189 -29.31 -9.65 -1.93
C ALA A 189 -28.04 -9.06 -1.29
N TYR A 190 -28.09 -8.64 -0.02
CA TYR A 190 -26.93 -8.10 0.71
C TYR A 190 -25.83 -9.16 0.92
N THR A 191 -26.21 -10.40 1.18
CA THR A 191 -25.25 -11.50 1.39
C THR A 191 -24.72 -12.09 0.09
N GLY A 192 -25.45 -11.94 -1.02
CA GLY A 192 -25.07 -12.41 -2.36
C GLY A 192 -24.41 -11.37 -3.26
N MET A 193 -24.05 -10.19 -2.74
CA MET A 193 -23.47 -9.10 -3.54
C MET A 193 -22.09 -9.48 -4.09
N LYS A 194 -21.81 -9.01 -5.31
CA LYS A 194 -20.50 -9.09 -5.95
C LYS A 194 -19.86 -7.71 -6.00
N PRO A 195 -18.52 -7.61 -5.94
CA PRO A 195 -17.83 -6.32 -6.02
C PRO A 195 -18.24 -5.53 -7.25
N GLY A 196 -18.63 -4.27 -7.05
CA GLY A 196 -19.01 -3.34 -8.12
C GLY A 196 -20.40 -3.57 -8.70
N ASP A 197 -21.18 -4.54 -8.22
CA ASP A 197 -22.57 -4.67 -8.64
C ASP A 197 -23.48 -3.61 -7.97
N THR A 198 -24.70 -3.46 -8.49
CA THR A 198 -25.64 -2.43 -8.01
C THR A 198 -25.93 -2.53 -6.52
N ALA A 199 -25.98 -3.74 -5.96
CA ALA A 199 -26.26 -3.95 -4.55
C ALA A 199 -25.05 -3.54 -3.68
N ASP A 200 -23.84 -3.92 -4.09
CA ASP A 200 -22.58 -3.52 -3.44
C ASP A 200 -22.40 -1.99 -3.46
N VAL A 201 -22.62 -1.37 -4.63
CA VAL A 201 -22.57 0.09 -4.79
C VAL A 201 -23.56 0.77 -3.86
N LEU A 202 -24.80 0.27 -3.76
CA LEU A 202 -25.82 0.81 -2.86
C LEU A 202 -25.47 0.60 -1.38
N ALA A 203 -24.90 -0.55 -1.02
CA ALA A 203 -24.43 -0.83 0.33
C ALA A 203 -23.27 0.10 0.74
N ARG A 204 -22.29 0.33 -0.15
CA ARG A 204 -21.20 1.28 0.10
C ARG A 204 -21.67 2.73 0.13
N ARG A 205 -22.67 3.08 -0.68
CA ARG A 205 -23.27 4.43 -0.71
C ARG A 205 -23.89 4.82 0.62
N THR A 206 -24.60 3.88 1.25
CA THR A 206 -25.38 4.10 2.47
C THR A 206 -24.52 4.14 3.73
N GLN A 207 -23.27 3.69 3.66
CA GLN A 207 -22.33 3.78 4.76
C GLN A 207 -21.70 5.17 4.84
N GLY A 208 -21.93 5.84 5.96
CA GLY A 208 -21.39 7.15 6.24
C GLY A 208 -19.97 7.08 6.80
N PHE A 209 -19.24 8.18 6.65
CA PHE A 209 -17.90 8.34 7.21
C PHE A 209 -17.82 8.02 8.72
N VAL A 210 -18.85 8.39 9.49
CA VAL A 210 -18.93 8.11 10.94
C VAL A 210 -18.97 6.60 11.22
N ASP A 211 -19.73 5.83 10.43
CA ASP A 211 -19.81 4.38 10.59
C ASP A 211 -18.49 3.71 10.25
N THR A 212 -17.82 4.17 9.19
CA THR A 212 -16.48 3.71 8.84
C THR A 212 -15.49 3.99 9.97
N LEU A 213 -15.51 5.19 10.57
CA LEU A 213 -14.62 5.56 11.66
C LEU A 213 -14.85 4.72 12.92
N LEU A 214 -16.12 4.48 13.30
CA LEU A 214 -16.47 3.62 14.44
C LEU A 214 -15.97 2.18 14.23
N ARG A 215 -16.09 1.65 13.01
CA ARG A 215 -15.54 0.34 12.66
C ARG A 215 -14.03 0.32 12.76
N VAL A 216 -13.34 1.32 12.20
CA VAL A 216 -11.89 1.44 12.28
C VAL A 216 -11.43 1.41 13.74
N ARG A 217 -12.06 2.20 14.61
CA ARG A 217 -11.79 2.22 16.05
C ARG A 217 -11.97 0.85 16.69
N LYS A 218 -13.07 0.14 16.34
CA LYS A 218 -13.33 -1.20 16.86
C LYS A 218 -12.24 -2.18 16.43
N VAL A 219 -11.90 -2.19 15.13
CA VAL A 219 -10.89 -3.08 14.56
C VAL A 219 -9.54 -2.84 15.23
N ASN A 220 -9.06 -1.60 15.25
CA ASN A 220 -7.72 -1.28 15.77
C ASN A 220 -7.56 -1.58 17.28
N ASN A 221 -8.67 -1.61 18.04
CA ASN A 221 -8.67 -1.99 19.46
C ASN A 221 -8.92 -3.48 19.72
N THR A 222 -9.15 -4.28 18.69
CA THR A 222 -9.43 -5.71 18.85
C THR A 222 -8.12 -6.49 18.87
N GLU A 223 -7.75 -7.07 20.01
CA GLU A 223 -6.56 -7.92 20.11
C GLU A 223 -6.69 -9.21 19.28
N PRO A 224 -5.60 -9.67 18.63
CA PRO A 224 -5.56 -10.94 17.90
C PRO A 224 -5.80 -12.14 18.81
N LYS A 225 -6.37 -13.23 18.27
CA LYS A 225 -6.59 -14.47 19.04
C LYS A 225 -5.34 -15.34 19.09
N ASP A 226 -4.26 -14.84 19.69
CA ASP A 226 -2.96 -15.53 19.75
C ASP A 226 -3.06 -16.98 20.28
N VAL A 227 -3.80 -17.18 21.39
CA VAL A 227 -3.95 -18.51 22.01
C VAL A 227 -4.74 -19.47 21.10
N ALA A 228 -5.79 -18.98 20.44
CA ALA A 228 -6.58 -19.81 19.53
C ALA A 228 -5.78 -20.21 18.30
N ARG A 229 -5.06 -19.24 17.70
CA ARG A 229 -4.14 -19.46 16.59
C ARG A 229 -3.10 -20.53 16.93
N TYR A 230 -2.36 -20.35 18.02
CA TYR A 230 -1.37 -21.32 18.48
C TYR A 230 -1.99 -22.70 18.72
N THR A 231 -3.15 -22.77 19.37
CA THR A 231 -3.82 -24.04 19.70
C THR A 231 -4.23 -24.81 18.45
N VAL A 232 -4.88 -24.14 17.48
CA VAL A 232 -5.31 -24.76 16.23
C VAL A 232 -4.10 -25.25 15.43
N LEU A 233 -3.10 -24.39 15.24
CA LEU A 233 -1.92 -24.71 14.44
C LEU A 233 -1.05 -25.79 15.07
N SER A 234 -0.87 -25.79 16.39
CA SER A 234 -0.10 -26.82 17.10
C SER A 234 -0.75 -28.20 17.02
N ARG A 235 -2.09 -28.27 17.18
CA ARG A 235 -2.85 -29.52 17.02
C ARG A 235 -2.71 -30.05 15.59
N ARG A 236 -2.88 -29.18 14.59
CA ARG A 236 -2.71 -29.53 13.18
C ARG A 236 -1.30 -29.99 12.87
N ASN A 237 -0.27 -29.34 13.41
CA ASN A 237 1.12 -29.76 13.21
C ASN A 237 1.41 -31.14 13.81
N ARG A 238 0.79 -31.48 14.96
CA ARG A 238 0.87 -32.84 15.52
C ARG A 238 0.20 -33.87 14.60
N ASP A 239 -0.97 -33.56 14.05
CA ASP A 239 -1.68 -34.48 13.16
C ASP A 239 -0.93 -34.64 11.83
N LEU A 240 -0.36 -33.54 11.29
CA LEU A 240 0.54 -33.53 10.14
C LEU A 240 1.70 -34.51 10.32
N ARG A 241 2.39 -34.45 11.47
CA ARG A 241 3.48 -35.39 11.78
C ARG A 241 3.02 -36.83 11.79
N THR A 242 1.90 -37.11 12.45
CA THR A 242 1.34 -38.47 12.51
C THR A 242 1.05 -39.01 11.11
N LEU A 243 0.42 -38.19 10.26
CA LEU A 243 0.10 -38.56 8.89
C LEU A 243 1.35 -38.72 8.00
N LEU A 244 2.41 -37.95 8.27
CA LEU A 244 3.65 -37.99 7.50
C LEU A 244 4.72 -38.94 8.05
N ALA A 245 4.51 -39.59 9.20
CA ALA A 245 5.51 -40.40 9.88
C ALA A 245 6.20 -41.43 8.95
N GLY A 246 5.41 -42.16 8.16
CA GLY A 246 5.95 -43.14 7.20
C GLY A 246 6.70 -42.53 6.01
N TYR A 247 6.49 -41.24 5.71
CA TYR A 247 7.14 -40.55 4.60
C TYR A 247 8.42 -39.83 5.01
N LEU A 248 8.48 -39.26 6.22
CA LEU A 248 9.63 -38.49 6.71
C LEU A 248 10.92 -39.33 6.79
N ASP A 249 10.76 -40.66 6.92
CA ASP A 249 11.88 -41.59 6.91
C ASP A 249 12.32 -42.04 5.51
N THR A 250 11.57 -41.71 4.46
CA THR A 250 11.87 -42.12 3.08
C THR A 250 12.88 -41.21 2.37
N ASN A 251 13.51 -41.74 1.32
CA ASN A 251 14.35 -40.95 0.40
C ASN A 251 13.51 -40.38 -0.77
N PRO A 252 13.93 -39.23 -1.35
CA PRO A 252 15.03 -38.39 -0.89
C PRO A 252 14.68 -37.67 0.43
N LYS A 253 15.68 -37.52 1.31
CA LYS A 253 15.50 -36.81 2.58
C LYS A 253 15.24 -35.33 2.33
N ILE A 254 14.32 -34.73 3.09
CA ILE A 254 14.11 -33.28 3.03
C ILE A 254 15.05 -32.61 4.03
N GLU A 255 16.03 -31.85 3.54
CA GLU A 255 17.00 -31.15 4.39
C GLU A 255 16.37 -29.97 5.11
N ARG A 256 15.61 -29.15 4.37
CA ARG A 256 15.00 -27.92 4.85
C ARG A 256 13.86 -27.44 3.96
N ILE A 257 13.00 -26.62 4.55
CA ILE A 257 11.97 -25.81 3.89
C ILE A 257 12.47 -24.38 3.85
N ARG A 258 12.56 -23.83 2.65
CA ARG A 258 13.05 -22.48 2.37
C ARG A 258 11.87 -21.57 2.09
N VAL A 259 11.69 -20.56 2.92
CA VAL A 259 10.53 -19.67 2.89
C VAL A 259 10.94 -18.33 2.32
N SER A 260 10.20 -17.88 1.31
CA SER A 260 10.33 -16.55 0.70
C SER A 260 9.03 -15.79 0.86
N ILE A 261 9.09 -14.55 1.35
CA ILE A 261 7.91 -13.77 1.71
C ILE A 261 7.95 -12.44 0.96
N PHE A 262 6.88 -12.11 0.27
CA PHE A 262 6.71 -10.85 -0.44
C PHE A 262 5.50 -10.11 0.06
N GLY A 263 5.57 -8.78 0.11
CA GLY A 263 4.41 -7.99 0.46
C GLY A 263 4.47 -6.54 -0.02
N PHE A 264 3.32 -5.93 -0.25
CA PHE A 264 3.20 -4.51 -0.58
C PHE A 264 2.20 -3.82 0.35
N SER A 265 2.50 -2.60 0.82
CA SER A 265 1.55 -1.79 1.61
C SER A 265 1.16 -2.49 2.91
N ARG A 266 -0.13 -2.69 3.17
CA ARG A 266 -0.62 -3.55 4.25
C ARG A 266 -0.27 -5.02 4.07
N GLY A 267 -0.17 -5.52 2.84
CA GLY A 267 0.38 -6.84 2.58
C GLY A 267 1.86 -6.97 3.02
N ALA A 268 2.63 -5.88 2.97
CA ALA A 268 3.97 -5.88 3.57
C ALA A 268 3.91 -5.92 5.11
N ALA A 269 2.90 -5.30 5.74
CA ALA A 269 2.67 -5.45 7.16
C ALA A 269 2.26 -6.89 7.51
N GLU A 270 1.36 -7.50 6.74
CA GLU A 270 0.96 -8.91 6.86
C GLU A 270 2.15 -9.85 6.68
N ALA A 271 3.05 -9.59 5.73
CA ALA A 271 4.28 -10.35 5.53
C ALA A 271 5.21 -10.34 6.76
N ARG A 272 5.34 -9.18 7.42
CA ARG A 272 6.14 -9.01 8.65
C ARG A 272 5.52 -9.78 9.81
N VAL A 273 4.21 -9.66 9.97
CA VAL A 273 3.44 -10.37 11.02
C VAL A 273 3.46 -11.88 10.79
N PHE A 274 3.26 -12.32 9.54
CA PHE A 274 3.36 -13.72 9.14
C PHE A 274 4.72 -14.31 9.50
N ALA A 275 5.83 -13.61 9.23
CA ALA A 275 7.16 -14.08 9.60
C ALA A 275 7.33 -14.24 11.11
N ASN A 276 6.76 -13.35 11.94
CA ASN A 276 6.77 -13.49 13.40
C ASN A 276 5.88 -14.62 13.91
N TRP A 277 4.71 -14.80 13.29
CA TRP A 277 3.71 -15.79 13.70
C TRP A 277 3.97 -17.18 13.11
N LEU A 278 4.92 -17.32 12.16
CA LEU A 278 5.26 -18.60 11.55
C LEU A 278 5.64 -19.67 12.57
N LYS A 279 6.25 -19.27 13.68
CA LYS A 279 6.57 -20.15 14.81
C LYS A 279 5.34 -20.88 15.38
N ASP A 280 4.15 -20.28 15.29
CA ASP A 280 2.91 -20.87 15.80
C ASP A 280 2.44 -22.03 14.89
N ALA A 281 2.81 -22.02 13.61
CA ALA A 281 2.58 -23.12 12.66
C ALA A 281 3.64 -24.24 12.73
N CYS A 282 4.77 -23.94 13.38
CA CYS A 282 5.93 -24.81 13.50
C CYS A 282 5.84 -25.73 14.72
N ASP A 283 6.89 -26.51 14.88
CA ASP A 283 7.15 -27.39 16.00
C ASP A 283 7.30 -26.58 17.29
N PRO A 284 6.69 -26.99 18.41
CA PRO A 284 6.81 -26.26 19.66
C PRO A 284 8.27 -26.21 20.14
N PRO A 285 8.69 -25.15 20.85
CA PRO A 285 10.07 -24.96 21.31
C PRO A 285 10.61 -26.11 22.17
N GLU A 286 9.74 -26.68 22.99
CA GLU A 286 9.98 -27.94 23.70
C GLU A 286 9.51 -29.08 22.80
N GLY A 287 10.49 -29.75 22.17
CA GLY A 287 10.32 -30.59 20.99
C GLY A 287 9.43 -31.84 21.12
N ILE A 288 9.52 -32.67 20.06
CA ILE A 288 8.63 -33.79 19.72
C ILE A 288 8.88 -35.06 20.55
N SER A 289 9.97 -35.09 21.31
CA SER A 289 10.40 -36.23 22.12
C SER A 289 10.45 -35.79 23.57
N PHE A 290 9.75 -36.51 24.45
CA PHE A 290 9.92 -36.41 25.91
C PHE A 290 11.39 -36.59 26.35
N TYR A 291 12.25 -37.15 25.49
CA TYR A 291 13.66 -37.40 25.76
C TYR A 291 14.62 -36.35 25.19
N SER A 292 14.19 -35.42 24.30
CA SER A 292 15.06 -34.36 23.76
C SER A 292 14.29 -33.17 23.15
N PRO A 293 13.73 -32.26 23.97
CA PRO A 293 13.37 -30.92 23.50
C PRO A 293 14.66 -30.17 23.13
N ARG A 294 14.88 -29.86 21.84
CA ARG A 294 16.19 -29.31 21.42
C ARG A 294 16.40 -27.85 21.78
N GLY A 295 15.36 -27.05 22.02
CA GLY A 295 15.48 -25.69 22.57
C GLY A 295 16.50 -24.79 21.85
N ASP A 296 16.86 -25.12 20.60
CA ASP A 296 18.03 -24.60 19.88
C ASP A 296 17.70 -23.33 19.08
N GLY A 297 16.46 -22.85 19.19
CA GLY A 297 15.95 -21.69 18.46
C GLY A 297 15.70 -21.95 16.98
N VAL A 298 15.82 -23.19 16.50
CA VAL A 298 15.62 -23.54 15.09
C VAL A 298 14.14 -23.82 14.82
N LEU A 299 13.54 -23.08 13.89
CA LEU A 299 12.18 -23.36 13.42
C LEU A 299 12.15 -24.69 12.66
N ARG A 300 11.15 -25.52 12.95
CA ARG A 300 10.94 -26.80 12.29
C ARG A 300 9.47 -27.00 11.97
N LEU A 301 9.15 -27.64 10.85
CA LEU A 301 7.81 -28.12 10.54
C LEU A 301 7.89 -29.63 10.34
N ALA A 302 7.19 -30.38 11.21
CA ALA A 302 7.28 -31.83 11.23
C ALA A 302 8.73 -32.37 11.33
N GLY A 303 9.57 -31.69 12.12
CA GLY A 303 10.99 -32.03 12.32
C GLY A 303 11.95 -31.47 11.25
N ILE A 304 11.43 -31.06 10.09
CA ILE A 304 12.22 -30.50 8.98
C ILE A 304 12.56 -29.04 9.29
N LYS A 305 13.83 -28.66 9.13
CA LYS A 305 14.30 -27.29 9.39
C LYS A 305 13.58 -26.29 8.48
N VAL A 306 13.20 -25.13 9.02
CA VAL A 306 12.56 -24.03 8.28
C VAL A 306 13.51 -22.82 8.29
N ASP A 307 13.91 -22.38 7.09
CA ASP A 307 14.77 -21.22 6.89
C ASP A 307 13.98 -20.09 6.21
N LEU A 308 13.96 -18.90 6.82
CA LEU A 308 13.41 -17.69 6.21
C LEU A 308 14.50 -17.04 5.34
N ASP A 309 14.55 -17.41 4.07
CA ASP A 309 15.66 -17.04 3.19
C ASP A 309 15.56 -15.60 2.68
N PHE A 310 14.36 -15.17 2.30
CA PHE A 310 14.16 -13.88 1.66
C PHE A 310 12.85 -13.23 2.08
N MET A 311 12.91 -11.94 2.41
CA MET A 311 11.74 -11.08 2.55
C MET A 311 11.87 -9.87 1.63
N GLY A 312 10.97 -9.75 0.66
CA GLY A 312 10.90 -8.65 -0.30
C GLY A 312 9.66 -7.81 -0.09
N ILE A 313 9.78 -6.63 0.51
CA ILE A 313 8.64 -5.78 0.85
C ILE A 313 8.68 -4.43 0.14
N PHE A 314 7.51 -3.93 -0.22
CA PHE A 314 7.31 -2.64 -0.88
C PHE A 314 6.51 -1.72 0.04
N ASP A 315 7.10 -0.58 0.38
CA ASP A 315 6.50 0.60 1.02
C ASP A 315 5.50 0.24 2.14
N THR A 316 5.95 -0.52 3.15
CA THR A 316 5.14 -0.98 4.29
C THR A 316 4.33 0.12 4.96
N VAL A 317 3.03 -0.14 5.11
CA VAL A 317 2.07 0.69 5.84
C VAL A 317 1.28 -0.21 6.80
N ALA A 318 1.49 -0.07 8.10
CA ALA A 318 0.71 -0.81 9.11
C ALA A 318 -0.65 -0.15 9.42
N SER A 319 -0.81 1.14 9.10
CA SER A 319 -1.83 1.96 9.76
C SER A 319 -3.28 1.71 9.34
N ALA A 320 -4.18 2.06 10.26
CA ALA A 320 -5.60 2.19 10.04
C ALA A 320 -5.95 3.48 9.26
N GLY A 321 -5.33 3.69 8.09
CA GLY A 321 -5.67 4.68 7.04
C GLY A 321 -6.49 5.88 7.50
N ILE A 322 -7.83 5.73 7.48
CA ILE A 322 -8.79 6.80 7.80
C ILE A 322 -8.66 7.34 9.23
N ALA A 323 -8.39 6.51 10.23
CA ALA A 323 -8.25 6.98 11.62
C ALA A 323 -7.03 7.89 11.80
N GLN A 324 -5.94 7.58 11.10
CA GLN A 324 -4.76 8.43 11.09
C GLN A 324 -5.01 9.74 10.36
N SER A 325 -5.77 9.71 9.25
CA SER A 325 -6.22 10.93 8.56
C SER A 325 -7.07 11.86 9.43
N VAL A 326 -7.68 11.36 10.51
CA VAL A 326 -8.51 12.15 11.43
C VAL A 326 -7.70 12.66 12.64
N SER A 327 -6.79 11.86 13.21
CA SER A 327 -5.95 12.32 14.33
C SER A 327 -4.63 11.55 14.44
N GLU A 328 -3.52 12.26 14.22
CA GLU A 328 -2.14 11.73 14.35
C GLU A 328 -1.77 11.37 15.79
N GLN A 329 -2.35 12.06 16.79
CA GLN A 329 -1.95 11.92 18.20
C GLN A 329 -2.65 10.76 18.93
N VAL A 330 -3.74 10.23 18.37
CA VAL A 330 -4.56 9.20 19.04
C VAL A 330 -4.28 7.81 18.45
N TRP A 331 -3.79 7.71 17.21
CA TRP A 331 -3.58 6.44 16.52
C TRP A 331 -2.33 6.50 15.63
N ASP A 332 -1.27 5.78 16.03
CA ASP A 332 -0.06 5.60 15.21
C ASP A 332 -0.19 4.46 14.19
N GLY A 333 -1.39 3.86 14.10
CA GLY A 333 -1.71 2.81 13.15
C GLY A 333 -1.31 1.40 13.57
N HIS A 334 -0.60 1.23 14.69
CA HIS A 334 -0.16 -0.08 15.17
C HIS A 334 -1.18 -0.64 16.18
N GLY A 335 -2.20 -1.34 15.69
CA GLY A 335 -3.19 -2.02 16.51
C GLY A 335 -3.66 -3.32 15.88
N ALA A 336 -4.52 -4.04 16.61
CA ALA A 336 -4.98 -5.36 16.22
C ALA A 336 -3.85 -6.34 15.89
N TRP A 337 -3.80 -6.89 14.68
CA TRP A 337 -2.79 -7.85 14.24
C TRP A 337 -1.43 -7.22 13.90
N ALA A 338 -1.39 -5.92 13.61
CA ALA A 338 -0.16 -5.19 13.28
C ALA A 338 0.48 -4.57 14.54
N ARG A 339 0.54 -5.33 15.64
CA ARG A 339 1.17 -4.85 16.88
C ARG A 339 2.64 -4.58 16.62
N LYS A 340 3.18 -3.56 17.27
CA LYS A 340 4.58 -3.16 17.12
C LYS A 340 5.59 -4.32 17.19
N LYS A 341 5.41 -5.24 18.15
CA LYS A 341 6.25 -6.46 18.30
C LYS A 341 6.13 -7.44 17.13
N ASP A 342 4.97 -7.50 16.49
CA ASP A 342 4.69 -8.44 15.39
C ASP A 342 5.04 -7.82 14.03
N MET A 343 5.23 -6.50 13.99
CA MET A 343 5.75 -5.78 12.83
C MET A 343 7.28 -5.83 12.74
N GLU A 344 8.01 -6.40 13.69
CA GLU A 344 9.47 -6.48 13.60
C GLU A 344 9.90 -7.48 12.52
N ILE A 345 11.09 -7.33 11.92
CA ILE A 345 11.61 -8.38 11.02
C ILE A 345 12.35 -9.39 11.90
N PRO A 346 11.91 -10.66 11.99
CA PRO A 346 12.58 -11.65 12.84
C PRO A 346 14.05 -11.81 12.42
N ASN A 347 14.96 -11.91 13.39
CA ASN A 347 16.39 -12.16 13.13
C ASN A 347 16.66 -13.46 12.33
N ALA A 348 15.69 -14.35 12.25
CA ALA A 348 15.74 -15.56 11.43
C ALA A 348 15.67 -15.28 9.92
N VAL A 349 15.24 -14.09 9.49
CA VAL A 349 15.22 -13.69 8.08
C VAL A 349 16.64 -13.43 7.59
N SER A 350 17.11 -14.25 6.65
CA SER A 350 18.49 -14.20 6.16
C SER A 350 18.79 -12.95 5.32
N ARG A 351 17.80 -12.48 4.55
CA ARG A 351 17.90 -11.30 3.69
C ARG A 351 16.54 -10.60 3.63
N CYS A 352 16.50 -9.32 3.99
CA CYS A 352 15.31 -8.47 3.81
C CYS A 352 15.64 -7.29 2.88
N VAL A 353 14.78 -7.04 1.90
CA VAL A 353 14.86 -5.87 1.02
C VAL A 353 13.55 -5.11 1.14
N HIS A 354 13.63 -3.84 1.52
CA HIS A 354 12.48 -2.96 1.60
C HIS A 354 12.64 -1.79 0.64
N MET A 355 11.76 -1.70 -0.36
CA MET A 355 11.74 -0.62 -1.34
C MET A 355 10.70 0.41 -0.97
N VAL A 356 11.07 1.69 -0.89
CA VAL A 356 10.20 2.76 -0.35
C VAL A 356 10.08 3.95 -1.29
N GLY A 357 8.92 4.60 -1.31
CA GLY A 357 8.62 5.74 -2.16
C GLY A 357 9.04 7.08 -1.54
N ALA A 358 9.81 7.87 -2.28
CA ALA A 358 10.32 9.16 -1.82
C ALA A 358 9.30 10.30 -1.81
N HIS A 359 8.24 10.21 -2.61
CA HIS A 359 7.30 11.32 -2.86
C HIS A 359 5.94 11.17 -2.18
N GLU A 360 5.71 10.08 -1.43
CA GLU A 360 4.46 9.85 -0.69
C GLU A 360 4.32 10.81 0.50
N VAL A 361 3.12 11.38 0.69
CA VAL A 361 2.84 12.41 1.72
C VAL A 361 1.52 12.22 2.45
N ARG A 362 0.66 11.29 2.04
CA ARG A 362 -0.66 11.11 2.64
C ARG A 362 -0.56 10.77 4.13
N GLY A 363 -1.48 11.30 4.93
CA GLY A 363 -1.60 10.99 6.36
C GLY A 363 -1.93 9.52 6.61
N SER A 364 -2.78 8.95 5.75
CA SER A 364 -3.16 7.53 5.72
C SER A 364 -2.04 6.54 5.41
N PHE A 365 -0.87 6.99 4.92
CA PHE A 365 0.20 6.11 4.43
C PHE A 365 1.55 6.39 5.12
N PRO A 366 1.63 6.33 6.47
CA PRO A 366 2.91 6.41 7.16
C PRO A 366 3.80 5.24 6.76
N LEU A 367 5.10 5.49 6.73
CA LEU A 367 6.08 4.47 6.37
C LEU A 367 6.62 3.75 7.61
N ASP A 368 6.60 2.42 7.60
CA ASP A 368 7.26 1.58 8.60
C ASP A 368 8.61 1.09 8.09
N LEU A 369 9.68 1.78 8.47
CA LEU A 369 11.06 1.40 8.13
C LEU A 369 11.48 0.10 8.81
N ILE A 370 12.51 -0.52 8.25
CA ILE A 370 13.17 -1.72 8.77
C ILE A 370 14.56 -1.39 9.30
N ASP A 371 15.07 -2.24 10.19
CA ASP A 371 16.44 -2.22 10.70
C ASP A 371 16.86 -3.65 11.03
N GLY A 372 18.15 -3.97 10.89
CA GLY A 372 18.72 -5.29 11.17
C GLY A 372 19.90 -5.67 10.27
N ALA A 373 20.64 -6.68 10.69
CA ALA A 373 21.78 -7.21 9.94
C ALA A 373 21.29 -7.94 8.68
N ASN A 374 21.94 -7.70 7.53
CA ASN A 374 21.56 -8.24 6.20
C ASN A 374 20.28 -7.66 5.59
N TYR A 375 19.76 -6.59 6.17
CA TYR A 375 18.62 -5.87 5.60
C TYR A 375 19.09 -4.69 4.76
N GLU A 376 18.32 -4.35 3.74
CA GLU A 376 18.58 -3.19 2.90
C GLU A 376 17.31 -2.41 2.60
N GLU A 377 17.36 -1.10 2.85
CA GLU A 377 16.33 -0.17 2.42
C GLU A 377 16.76 0.56 1.14
N ILE A 378 15.91 0.53 0.13
CA ILE A 378 16.16 1.16 -1.16
C ILE A 378 15.07 2.20 -1.41
N VAL A 379 15.45 3.47 -1.46
CA VAL A 379 14.54 4.58 -1.75
C VAL A 379 14.43 4.77 -3.26
N TYR A 380 13.20 4.84 -3.77
CA TYR A 380 12.88 5.10 -5.18
C TYR A 380 12.17 6.45 -5.34
N PRO A 381 12.35 7.14 -6.48
CA PRO A 381 11.44 8.22 -6.84
C PRO A 381 10.03 7.64 -7.05
N GLY A 382 9.02 8.40 -6.67
CA GLY A 382 7.62 8.00 -6.83
C GLY A 382 6.86 7.97 -5.51
N VAL A 383 5.54 7.83 -5.61
CA VAL A 383 4.64 7.63 -4.47
C VAL A 383 4.43 6.13 -4.18
N HIS A 384 3.57 5.79 -3.23
CA HIS A 384 3.32 4.42 -2.76
C HIS A 384 3.19 3.36 -3.87
N SER A 385 2.24 3.52 -4.80
CA SER A 385 2.02 2.54 -5.87
C SER A 385 2.95 2.72 -7.08
N ASP A 386 3.75 3.80 -7.15
CA ASP A 386 4.86 3.88 -8.09
C ASP A 386 6.00 2.92 -7.69
N VAL A 387 6.01 2.43 -6.44
CA VAL A 387 6.99 1.46 -5.95
C VAL A 387 6.41 0.05 -5.89
N GLY A 388 5.20 -0.09 -5.33
CA GLY A 388 4.55 -1.40 -5.20
C GLY A 388 3.74 -1.87 -6.41
N GLY A 389 3.48 -0.99 -7.38
CA GLY A 389 2.55 -1.24 -8.48
C GLY A 389 1.08 -1.04 -8.07
N GLY A 390 0.18 -1.12 -9.06
CA GLY A 390 -1.26 -0.96 -8.86
C GLY A 390 -1.92 0.12 -9.71
N TYR A 391 -1.15 1.09 -10.22
CA TYR A 391 -1.67 2.09 -11.16
C TYR A 391 -1.95 1.50 -12.54
N LYS A 392 -3.00 2.01 -13.19
CA LYS A 392 -3.34 1.68 -14.58
C LYS A 392 -2.41 2.45 -15.54
N PRO A 393 -2.04 1.88 -16.70
CA PRO A 393 -1.38 2.65 -17.75
C PRO A 393 -2.19 3.89 -18.17
N GLY A 394 -1.53 5.05 -18.16
CA GLY A 394 -2.11 6.34 -18.52
C GLY A 394 -2.90 7.02 -17.40
N GLU A 395 -3.03 6.41 -16.21
CA GLU A 395 -3.66 7.03 -15.05
C GLU A 395 -2.95 8.34 -14.70
N GLN A 396 -3.71 9.40 -14.41
CA GLN A 396 -3.23 10.78 -14.29
C GLN A 396 -2.42 11.30 -15.49
N GLY A 397 -2.54 10.64 -16.65
CA GLY A 397 -1.74 10.91 -17.84
C GLY A 397 -0.26 10.53 -17.67
N ARG A 398 0.09 9.77 -16.64
CA ARG A 398 1.44 9.25 -16.38
C ARG A 398 1.58 7.88 -17.04
N GLY A 399 2.77 7.58 -17.58
CA GLY A 399 3.14 6.28 -18.15
C GLY A 399 2.06 5.60 -19.00
N THR A 400 2.05 5.84 -20.30
CA THR A 400 0.93 5.47 -21.19
C THR A 400 0.77 3.98 -21.49
N LYS A 401 1.81 3.19 -21.24
CA LYS A 401 1.84 1.73 -21.46
C LYS A 401 2.22 1.01 -20.17
N ASP A 402 1.96 -0.29 -20.10
CA ASP A 402 2.36 -1.10 -18.93
C ASP A 402 3.87 -0.99 -18.63
N SER A 403 4.69 -0.96 -19.68
CA SER A 403 6.14 -0.77 -19.61
C SER A 403 6.59 0.63 -19.19
N ASP A 404 5.70 1.62 -19.21
CA ASP A 404 5.97 3.00 -18.83
C ASP A 404 5.64 3.27 -17.35
N LYS A 405 5.07 2.30 -16.62
CA LYS A 405 4.78 2.48 -15.20
C LYS A 405 6.08 2.50 -14.42
N LEU A 406 6.26 3.52 -13.58
CA LEU A 406 7.47 3.67 -12.77
C LEU A 406 7.74 2.44 -11.89
N SER A 407 6.70 1.74 -11.45
CA SER A 407 6.76 0.51 -10.64
C SER A 407 7.46 -0.67 -11.32
N GLN A 408 7.64 -0.63 -12.65
CA GLN A 408 8.36 -1.66 -13.39
C GLN A 408 9.85 -1.74 -13.02
N ILE A 409 10.43 -0.61 -12.60
CA ILE A 409 11.84 -0.55 -12.18
C ILE A 409 12.04 -1.29 -10.83
N PRO A 410 11.35 -0.93 -9.73
CA PRO A 410 11.47 -1.67 -8.47
C PRO A 410 11.00 -3.13 -8.58
N LEU A 411 10.06 -3.46 -9.49
CA LEU A 411 9.72 -4.85 -9.82
C LEU A 411 10.94 -5.64 -10.27
N CYS A 412 11.65 -5.13 -11.28
CA CYS A 412 12.81 -5.80 -11.85
C CYS A 412 13.97 -5.87 -10.84
N ASP A 413 14.18 -4.82 -10.06
CA ASP A 413 15.19 -4.82 -9.00
C ASP A 413 14.86 -5.85 -7.91
N MET A 414 13.61 -5.96 -7.48
CA MET A 414 13.19 -6.96 -6.48
C MET A 414 13.32 -8.38 -7.02
N TYR A 415 12.97 -8.59 -8.29
CA TYR A 415 13.20 -9.85 -8.99
C TYR A 415 14.68 -10.26 -8.91
N ARG A 416 15.61 -9.36 -9.24
CA ARG A 416 17.05 -9.66 -9.18
C ARG A 416 17.53 -9.93 -7.75
N GLU A 417 17.05 -9.20 -6.75
CA GLU A 417 17.38 -9.42 -5.34
C GLU A 417 16.89 -10.79 -4.85
N ALA A 418 15.65 -11.16 -5.21
CA ALA A 418 15.05 -12.43 -4.87
C ALA A 418 15.76 -13.62 -5.54
N VAL A 419 16.04 -13.55 -6.85
CA VAL A 419 16.77 -14.62 -7.54
C VAL A 419 18.18 -14.79 -6.96
N GLN A 420 18.86 -13.69 -6.63
CA GLN A 420 20.14 -13.73 -5.92
C GLN A 420 20.04 -14.31 -4.50
N ALA A 421 18.86 -14.31 -3.88
CA ALA A 421 18.61 -14.96 -2.59
C ALA A 421 18.27 -16.45 -2.72
N GLY A 422 18.09 -16.96 -3.94
CA GLY A 422 17.73 -18.34 -4.22
C GLY A 422 16.22 -18.58 -4.33
N VAL A 423 15.42 -17.53 -4.48
CA VAL A 423 13.98 -17.65 -4.75
C VAL A 423 13.78 -18.15 -6.19
N PRO A 424 12.95 -19.19 -6.45
CA PRO A 424 12.80 -19.79 -7.77
C PRO A 424 11.92 -18.95 -8.71
N LEU A 425 12.33 -17.71 -8.99
CA LEU A 425 11.65 -16.83 -9.96
C LEU A 425 12.26 -17.03 -11.36
N ARG A 426 11.62 -17.84 -12.21
CA ARG A 426 12.14 -18.20 -13.54
C ARG A 426 11.41 -17.45 -14.66
N LEU A 427 11.65 -16.14 -14.75
CA LEU A 427 11.03 -15.26 -15.74
C LEU A 427 11.15 -15.78 -17.18
N HIS A 428 12.32 -16.30 -17.57
CA HIS A 428 12.59 -16.81 -18.91
C HIS A 428 11.78 -18.07 -19.28
N LEU A 429 11.25 -18.80 -18.30
CA LEU A 429 10.38 -19.97 -18.51
C LEU A 429 8.89 -19.62 -18.36
N ALA A 430 8.56 -18.42 -17.87
CA ALA A 430 7.18 -18.01 -17.70
C ALA A 430 6.48 -17.78 -19.05
N PRO A 431 5.15 -17.92 -19.12
CA PRO A 431 4.36 -17.49 -20.28
C PRO A 431 4.72 -16.08 -20.78
N ALA A 432 4.62 -15.86 -22.10
CA ALA A 432 5.01 -14.60 -22.75
C ALA A 432 4.28 -13.37 -22.18
N GLU A 433 3.03 -13.54 -21.74
CA GLU A 433 2.26 -12.50 -21.05
C GLU A 433 2.97 -12.02 -19.77
N PHE A 434 3.48 -12.93 -18.94
CA PHE A 434 4.18 -12.57 -17.71
C PHE A 434 5.57 -12.02 -18.01
N GLN A 435 6.25 -12.51 -19.05
CA GLN A 435 7.50 -11.90 -19.50
C GLN A 435 7.32 -10.44 -19.91
N SER A 436 6.23 -10.13 -20.62
CA SER A 436 5.92 -8.76 -21.06
C SER A 436 5.68 -7.80 -19.89
N GLN A 437 5.16 -8.31 -18.76
CA GLN A 437 4.92 -7.54 -17.54
C GLN A 437 6.21 -7.13 -16.80
N PHE A 438 7.39 -7.57 -17.23
CA PHE A 438 8.70 -7.13 -16.69
C PHE A 438 9.43 -6.17 -17.63
N GLN A 439 8.80 -5.74 -18.72
CA GLN A 439 9.40 -4.75 -19.62
C GLN A 439 9.39 -3.36 -18.99
N VAL A 440 10.46 -2.61 -19.24
CA VAL A 440 10.58 -1.18 -18.93
C VAL A 440 10.91 -0.47 -20.24
N SER A 441 10.12 0.54 -20.60
CA SER A 441 10.33 1.27 -21.85
C SER A 441 11.66 2.03 -21.86
N ALA A 442 12.19 2.29 -23.06
CA ALA A 442 13.42 3.05 -23.21
C ALA A 442 13.27 4.48 -22.69
N GLU A 443 12.08 5.06 -22.88
CA GLU A 443 11.69 6.39 -22.43
C GLU A 443 11.69 6.49 -20.91
N LEU A 444 10.99 5.57 -20.22
CA LEU A 444 10.98 5.53 -18.75
C LEU A 444 12.39 5.31 -18.20
N ARG A 445 13.15 4.38 -18.78
CA ARG A 445 14.55 4.13 -18.37
C ARG A 445 15.41 5.38 -18.50
N ALA A 446 15.30 6.10 -19.61
CA ALA A 446 16.07 7.31 -19.86
C ALA A 446 15.73 8.42 -18.84
N ALA A 447 14.43 8.67 -18.62
CA ALA A 447 13.96 9.65 -17.64
C ALA A 447 14.41 9.29 -16.21
N PHE A 448 14.28 8.02 -15.83
CA PHE A 448 14.71 7.54 -14.52
C PHE A 448 16.22 7.66 -14.32
N ASN A 449 17.03 7.25 -15.30
CA ASN A 449 18.48 7.33 -15.19
C ASN A 449 18.97 8.78 -15.15
N ALA A 450 18.34 9.67 -15.91
CA ALA A 450 18.62 11.10 -15.87
C ALA A 450 18.26 11.70 -14.51
N TYR A 451 17.14 11.27 -13.89
CA TYR A 451 16.79 11.67 -12.53
C TYR A 451 17.85 11.19 -11.54
N VAL A 452 18.23 9.90 -11.57
CA VAL A 452 19.22 9.32 -10.66
C VAL A 452 20.52 10.11 -10.72
N GLU A 453 21.03 10.40 -11.93
CA GLU A 453 22.26 11.19 -12.08
C GLU A 453 22.10 12.63 -11.59
N ALA A 454 21.00 13.31 -11.93
CA ALA A 454 20.74 14.68 -11.50
C ALA A 454 20.60 14.82 -9.97
N THR A 455 20.22 13.74 -9.28
CA THR A 455 20.09 13.69 -7.81
C THR A 455 21.26 12.98 -7.11
N ARG A 456 22.27 12.52 -7.85
CA ARG A 456 23.33 11.66 -7.31
C ARG A 456 24.02 12.22 -6.07
N GLU A 457 24.31 13.52 -6.06
CA GLU A 457 24.98 14.17 -4.93
C GLU A 457 24.13 14.18 -3.65
N ILE A 458 22.82 14.40 -3.78
CA ILE A 458 21.90 14.41 -2.64
C ILE A 458 21.53 13.00 -2.18
N SER A 459 21.74 11.98 -3.00
CA SER A 459 21.54 10.58 -2.66
C SER A 459 22.74 9.96 -1.94
N LEU A 460 23.97 10.21 -2.40
CA LEU A 460 25.18 9.52 -1.89
C LEU A 460 25.69 10.05 -0.55
N LYS A 461 25.43 11.31 -0.21
CA LYS A 461 25.98 11.96 0.99
C LYS A 461 25.11 11.79 2.25
N GLN A 462 24.26 10.76 2.29
CA GLN A 462 23.26 10.60 3.35
C GLN A 462 23.62 9.54 4.37
N THR A 463 23.12 9.72 5.60
CA THR A 463 23.40 8.84 6.74
C THR A 463 22.22 7.93 7.11
N SER A 464 21.07 8.06 6.42
CA SER A 464 19.90 7.22 6.64
C SER A 464 18.90 7.25 5.47
N SER A 465 18.04 6.24 5.40
CA SER A 465 16.92 6.17 4.45
C SER A 465 15.98 7.37 4.58
N THR A 466 15.72 7.81 5.81
CA THR A 466 14.87 8.99 6.08
C THR A 466 15.46 10.25 5.45
N ARG A 467 16.78 10.46 5.53
CA ARG A 467 17.44 11.60 4.89
C ARG A 467 17.36 11.55 3.37
N ILE A 468 17.54 10.37 2.78
CA ILE A 468 17.35 10.19 1.33
C ILE A 468 15.91 10.57 0.97
N LEU A 469 14.92 9.97 1.64
CA LEU A 469 13.50 10.25 1.41
C LEU A 469 13.19 11.76 1.46
N TYR A 470 13.63 12.47 2.52
CA TYR A 470 13.36 13.90 2.66
C TYR A 470 14.08 14.76 1.63
N ASN A 471 15.32 14.45 1.25
CA ASN A 471 16.03 15.23 0.22
C ASN A 471 15.40 15.07 -1.18
N HIS A 472 14.86 13.90 -1.50
CA HIS A 472 14.11 13.70 -2.74
C HIS A 472 12.73 14.38 -2.66
N TYR A 473 12.07 14.36 -1.49
CA TYR A 473 10.84 15.11 -1.25
C TYR A 473 11.04 16.63 -1.39
N VAL A 474 12.20 17.17 -1.01
CA VAL A 474 12.57 18.57 -1.28
C VAL A 474 12.52 18.89 -2.78
N GLN A 475 13.01 18.00 -3.64
CA GLN A 475 12.93 18.21 -5.10
C GLN A 475 11.48 18.18 -5.59
N TYR A 476 10.65 17.29 -5.01
CA TYR A 476 9.22 17.25 -5.30
C TYR A 476 8.49 18.54 -4.87
N LEU A 477 8.82 19.12 -3.72
CA LEU A 477 8.26 20.41 -3.28
C LEU A 477 8.67 21.57 -4.18
N ARG A 478 9.92 21.58 -4.66
CA ARG A 478 10.40 22.58 -5.63
C ARG A 478 9.66 22.45 -6.96
N TRP A 479 9.42 21.22 -7.43
CA TRP A 479 8.57 20.96 -8.60
C TRP A 479 7.12 21.39 -8.36
N ARG A 480 6.54 21.09 -7.19
CA ARG A 480 5.19 21.55 -6.83
C ARG A 480 5.07 23.06 -6.87
N ARG A 481 6.03 23.80 -6.32
CA ARG A 481 6.05 25.27 -6.40
C ARG A 481 6.07 25.77 -7.84
N LEU A 482 6.89 25.17 -8.70
CA LEU A 482 6.92 25.48 -10.14
C LEU A 482 5.54 25.27 -10.79
N ARG A 483 4.80 24.23 -10.38
CA ARG A 483 3.49 23.85 -10.92
C ARG A 483 2.29 24.56 -10.26
N ALA A 484 2.50 25.31 -9.18
CA ALA A 484 1.44 25.78 -8.30
C ALA A 484 0.57 26.89 -8.92
N GLU A 485 1.18 27.95 -9.45
CA GLU A 485 0.46 29.14 -9.93
C GLU A 485 0.02 29.01 -11.39
N ARG A 486 -1.15 29.57 -11.74
CA ARG A 486 -1.74 29.54 -13.10
C ARG A 486 -0.97 30.45 -14.08
N GLY A 487 0.21 30.02 -14.50
CA GLY A 487 1.04 30.57 -15.60
C GLY A 487 1.45 29.46 -16.58
N PRO A 488 2.39 29.67 -17.53
CA PRO A 488 2.76 28.67 -18.54
C PRO A 488 3.20 27.30 -18.00
N GLU A 489 3.71 27.28 -16.76
CA GLU A 489 4.26 26.10 -16.09
C GLU A 489 3.26 25.42 -15.14
N TRP A 490 2.03 25.91 -15.02
CA TRP A 490 1.07 25.37 -14.06
C TRP A 490 0.69 23.92 -14.35
N ILE A 491 0.29 23.18 -13.31
CA ILE A 491 0.05 21.73 -13.41
C ILE A 491 -0.92 21.33 -14.53
N GLY A 492 -1.98 22.11 -14.76
CA GLY A 492 -3.01 21.78 -15.74
C GLY A 492 -2.63 22.05 -17.20
N ALA A 493 -1.52 22.75 -17.46
CA ALA A 493 -0.95 22.89 -18.80
C ALA A 493 0.09 21.83 -19.12
N THR A 494 0.49 20.98 -18.15
CA THR A 494 1.47 19.93 -18.42
C THR A 494 0.94 18.92 -19.45
N PRO A 495 1.79 18.37 -20.33
CA PRO A 495 1.35 17.39 -21.32
C PRO A 495 0.62 16.17 -20.71
N SER A 496 1.07 15.70 -19.55
CA SER A 496 0.40 14.63 -18.80
C SER A 496 -0.98 15.04 -18.29
N ALA A 497 -1.14 16.22 -17.70
CA ALA A 497 -2.46 16.70 -17.29
C ALA A 497 -3.40 16.85 -18.50
N LEU A 498 -2.91 17.32 -19.65
CA LEU A 498 -3.71 17.40 -20.87
C LEU A 498 -4.14 16.02 -21.39
N ARG A 499 -3.25 15.00 -21.30
CA ARG A 499 -3.62 13.60 -21.57
C ARG A 499 -4.67 13.09 -20.58
N ALA A 500 -4.51 13.39 -19.29
CA ALA A 500 -5.47 13.03 -18.25
C ALA A 500 -6.83 13.66 -18.57
N ARG A 501 -6.89 14.94 -18.92
CA ARG A 501 -8.14 15.63 -19.30
C ARG A 501 -8.88 14.95 -20.44
N ALA A 502 -8.15 14.40 -21.42
CA ALA A 502 -8.72 13.73 -22.57
C ALA A 502 -9.21 12.31 -22.25
N ASN A 503 -8.46 11.55 -21.45
CA ASN A 503 -8.67 10.11 -21.29
C ASN A 503 -9.25 9.72 -19.92
N TYR A 504 -8.97 10.52 -18.89
CA TYR A 504 -9.36 10.31 -17.50
C TYR A 504 -9.76 11.66 -16.85
N PRO A 505 -10.92 12.24 -17.21
CA PRO A 505 -11.29 13.59 -16.77
C PRO A 505 -11.32 13.77 -15.24
N GLN A 506 -11.71 12.72 -14.51
CA GLN A 506 -11.69 12.71 -13.05
C GLN A 506 -10.27 12.91 -12.49
N ASP A 507 -9.27 12.25 -13.06
CA ASP A 507 -7.86 12.40 -12.67
C ASP A 507 -7.37 13.83 -12.89
N TYR A 508 -7.75 14.44 -14.01
CA TYR A 508 -7.43 15.84 -14.28
C TYR A 508 -8.06 16.77 -13.23
N GLU A 509 -9.35 16.60 -12.95
CA GLU A 509 -10.04 17.37 -11.91
C GLU A 509 -9.34 17.22 -10.56
N ASP A 510 -8.99 15.99 -10.18
CA ASP A 510 -8.29 15.70 -8.93
C ASP A 510 -6.92 16.39 -8.85
N LEU A 511 -6.12 16.37 -9.92
CA LEU A 511 -4.85 17.08 -10.00
C LEU A 511 -5.02 18.59 -9.84
N ILE A 512 -6.01 19.19 -10.51
CA ILE A 512 -6.26 20.63 -10.43
C ILE A 512 -6.73 21.02 -9.04
N ARG A 513 -7.69 20.29 -8.46
CA ARG A 513 -8.24 20.61 -7.15
C ARG A 513 -7.24 20.42 -6.03
N ALA A 514 -6.39 19.39 -6.11
CA ALA A 514 -5.31 19.24 -5.15
C ALA A 514 -4.26 20.35 -5.27
N ASN A 515 -4.03 20.89 -6.47
CA ASN A 515 -3.16 22.04 -6.65
C ASN A 515 -3.79 23.36 -6.17
N ASP A 516 -5.10 23.55 -6.35
CA ASP A 516 -5.84 24.66 -5.75
C ASP A 516 -5.76 24.58 -4.20
N GLU A 517 -5.88 23.39 -3.62
CA GLU A 517 -5.69 23.13 -2.18
C GLU A 517 -4.27 23.46 -1.69
N LEU A 518 -3.24 23.16 -2.48
CA LEU A 518 -1.85 23.54 -2.17
C LEU A 518 -1.68 25.07 -2.09
N LEU A 519 -2.27 25.83 -3.01
CA LEU A 519 -2.22 27.29 -2.95
C LEU A 519 -2.93 27.84 -1.70
N LEU A 520 -4.05 27.22 -1.31
CA LEU A 520 -4.74 27.54 -0.05
C LEU A 520 -3.88 27.19 1.16
N GLU A 521 -3.19 26.05 1.12
CA GLU A 521 -2.26 25.58 2.15
C GLU A 521 -1.12 26.59 2.36
N VAL A 522 -0.44 27.00 1.29
CA VAL A 522 0.63 28.02 1.32
C VAL A 522 0.10 29.31 1.95
N ARG A 523 -1.06 29.79 1.48
CA ARG A 523 -1.68 31.02 2.00
C ARG A 523 -1.96 30.92 3.49
N LYS A 524 -2.54 29.80 3.94
CA LYS A 524 -2.90 29.58 5.35
C LYS A 524 -1.66 29.47 6.24
N LEU A 525 -0.64 28.73 5.83
CA LEU A 525 0.61 28.61 6.59
C LEU A 525 1.42 29.91 6.64
N THR A 526 1.20 30.82 5.68
CA THR A 526 1.88 32.12 5.62
C THR A 526 1.13 33.23 6.37
N MET A 527 -0.21 33.27 6.31
CA MET A 527 -1.02 34.37 6.83
C MET A 527 -1.76 34.03 8.13
N ASP A 528 -2.05 32.74 8.35
CA ASP A 528 -2.92 32.27 9.44
C ASP A 528 -2.22 31.21 10.31
N ASN A 529 -0.93 31.43 10.58
CA ASN A 529 -0.09 30.51 11.34
C ASN A 529 -0.29 30.74 12.86
N ALA A 530 -1.01 29.83 13.51
CA ALA A 530 -1.31 29.95 14.94
C ALA A 530 -0.04 29.80 15.79
N LEU A 531 0.88 28.91 15.42
CA LEU A 531 2.13 28.69 16.14
C LEU A 531 3.06 29.91 16.09
N GLU A 532 3.19 30.59 14.94
CA GLU A 532 3.98 31.83 14.80
C GLU A 532 3.39 32.95 15.68
N ARG A 533 2.06 33.10 15.67
CA ARG A 533 1.38 34.08 16.55
C ARG A 533 1.56 33.77 18.03
N ALA A 534 1.52 32.49 18.42
CA ALA A 534 1.71 32.07 19.80
C ALA A 534 3.15 32.25 20.31
N THR A 535 4.14 32.25 19.41
CA THR A 535 5.58 32.28 19.76
C THR A 535 6.25 33.65 19.51
N THR A 536 5.62 34.56 18.77
CA THR A 536 6.13 35.91 18.54
C THR A 536 5.90 36.81 19.76
N PRO A 537 6.93 37.48 20.32
CA PRO A 537 6.76 38.40 21.44
C PRO A 537 5.82 39.56 21.06
N MET A 538 4.79 39.79 21.87
CA MET A 538 3.82 40.88 21.66
C MET A 538 4.52 42.26 21.70
N THR A 539 4.77 42.86 20.54
CA THR A 539 4.86 44.33 20.43
C THR A 539 3.44 44.88 20.38
N MET A 540 3.17 45.85 21.24
CA MET A 540 1.84 46.32 21.65
C MET A 540 0.74 46.41 20.57
N SER A 541 -0.48 46.12 21.04
CA SER A 541 -1.80 46.50 20.48
C SER A 541 -2.28 45.76 19.22
N ALA A 542 -2.75 44.52 19.40
CA ALA A 542 -3.74 43.92 18.49
C ALA A 542 -5.03 43.60 19.28
N PRO A 543 -6.20 44.15 18.90
CA PRO A 543 -7.46 43.86 19.57
C PRO A 543 -7.98 42.48 19.11
N GLY A 544 -7.63 41.44 19.85
CA GLY A 544 -8.16 40.08 19.67
C GLY A 544 -8.70 39.56 20.99
N GLY A 545 -10.04 39.51 21.13
CA GLY A 545 -10.73 38.99 22.32
C GLY A 545 -10.53 37.48 22.55
N GLU A 546 -11.16 36.94 23.60
CA GLU A 546 -11.09 35.51 24.00
C GLU A 546 -11.27 34.52 22.83
N GLY A 547 -12.09 34.85 21.83
CA GLY A 547 -12.32 34.03 20.65
C GLY A 547 -11.07 33.74 19.79
N ALA A 548 -10.11 34.68 19.71
CA ALA A 548 -8.86 34.46 18.98
C ALA A 548 -7.95 33.45 19.70
N ARG A 549 -7.90 33.49 21.04
CA ARG A 549 -7.13 32.54 21.86
C ARG A 549 -7.70 31.13 21.81
N ILE A 550 -9.04 31.01 21.80
CA ILE A 550 -9.73 29.71 21.64
C ILE A 550 -9.44 29.13 20.26
N TYR A 551 -9.53 29.95 19.20
CA TYR A 551 -9.21 29.53 17.83
C TYR A 551 -7.76 29.04 17.71
N ASP A 552 -6.78 29.82 18.19
CA ASP A 552 -5.36 29.44 18.14
C ASP A 552 -5.10 28.14 18.92
N GLY A 553 -5.73 27.94 20.08
CA GLY A 553 -5.66 26.70 20.84
C GLY A 553 -6.18 25.47 20.07
N ILE A 554 -7.35 25.59 19.42
CA ILE A 554 -7.93 24.52 18.59
C ILE A 554 -7.03 24.24 17.38
N MET A 555 -6.53 25.29 16.74
CA MET A 555 -5.70 25.16 15.54
C MET A 555 -4.34 24.56 15.85
N MET A 556 -3.73 24.88 16.99
CA MET A 556 -2.51 24.22 17.47
C MET A 556 -2.74 22.72 17.72
N MET A 557 -3.89 22.32 18.27
CA MET A 557 -4.23 20.91 18.45
C MET A 557 -4.35 20.17 17.10
N LEU A 558 -4.96 20.80 16.10
CA LEU A 558 -5.25 20.21 14.80
C LEU A 558 -4.06 20.28 13.81
N ARG A 559 -3.24 21.33 13.86
CA ARG A 559 -2.22 21.68 12.86
C ARG A 559 -0.83 21.91 13.43
N GLY A 560 -0.65 21.88 14.76
CA GLY A 560 0.59 22.32 15.41
C GLY A 560 1.85 21.64 14.87
N ASN A 561 1.80 20.32 14.62
CA ASN A 561 2.93 19.61 14.00
C ASN A 561 3.27 20.13 12.61
N LYS A 562 2.26 20.38 11.78
CA LYS A 562 2.43 20.90 10.41
C LYS A 562 2.94 22.34 10.41
N GLU A 563 2.35 23.20 11.22
CA GLU A 563 2.79 24.60 11.36
C GLU A 563 4.23 24.68 11.87
N LYS A 564 4.60 23.78 12.79
CA LYS A 564 5.99 23.63 13.24
C LYS A 564 6.93 23.23 12.10
N MET A 565 6.59 22.18 11.34
CA MET A 565 7.38 21.76 10.16
C MET A 565 7.52 22.90 9.14
N TRP A 566 6.46 23.68 8.93
CA TRP A 566 6.48 24.85 8.07
C TRP A 566 7.48 25.90 8.54
N LEU A 567 7.37 26.36 9.78
CA LEU A 567 8.22 27.42 10.32
C LEU A 567 9.69 27.00 10.40
N GLU A 568 9.96 25.77 10.83
CA GLU A 568 11.33 25.31 11.09
C GLU A 568 12.08 24.92 9.81
N GLN A 569 11.38 24.40 8.79
CA GLN A 569 12.03 23.71 7.67
C GLN A 569 11.39 24.00 6.31
N LEU A 570 10.09 23.76 6.17
CA LEU A 570 9.45 23.71 4.85
C LEU A 570 9.23 25.08 4.23
N ARG A 571 9.07 26.15 5.01
CA ARG A 571 9.03 27.53 4.48
C ARG A 571 10.33 27.88 3.75
N THR A 572 11.48 27.47 4.30
CA THR A 572 12.78 27.65 3.66
C THR A 572 12.88 26.84 2.38
N VAL A 573 12.49 25.56 2.42
CA VAL A 573 12.47 24.67 1.25
C VAL A 573 11.57 25.21 0.13
N TRP A 574 10.35 25.64 0.50
CA TRP A 574 9.39 26.21 -0.43
C TRP A 574 9.97 27.45 -1.10
N ASN A 575 10.62 28.33 -0.34
CA ASN A 575 11.17 29.58 -0.85
C ASN A 575 12.53 29.44 -1.55
N LEU A 576 13.12 28.24 -1.65
CA LEU A 576 14.39 28.00 -2.35
C LEU A 576 14.35 28.58 -3.78
N PRO A 577 15.33 29.40 -4.18
CA PRO A 577 15.36 29.97 -5.51
C PRO A 577 15.68 28.91 -6.59
N GLY A 578 15.37 29.26 -7.84
CA GLY A 578 15.70 28.45 -9.00
C GLY A 578 14.77 27.25 -9.21
N ARG A 579 14.99 26.57 -10.34
CA ARG A 579 14.16 25.44 -10.78
C ARG A 579 14.82 24.11 -10.39
N PRO A 580 14.05 23.03 -10.19
CA PRO A 580 14.61 21.68 -10.20
C PRO A 580 15.32 21.40 -11.53
N ALA A 581 16.25 20.45 -11.52
CA ALA A 581 16.89 20.00 -12.76
C ALA A 581 15.84 19.52 -13.78
N ALA A 582 16.10 19.70 -15.08
CA ALA A 582 15.16 19.29 -16.14
C ALA A 582 14.77 17.81 -16.04
N ALA A 583 15.73 16.93 -15.71
CA ALA A 583 15.49 15.51 -15.50
C ALA A 583 14.56 15.21 -14.31
N VAL A 584 14.61 16.03 -13.25
CA VAL A 584 13.68 15.93 -12.12
C VAL A 584 12.26 16.31 -12.57
N ILE A 585 12.14 17.41 -13.31
CA ILE A 585 10.86 17.89 -13.84
C ILE A 585 10.25 16.84 -14.78
N ASP A 586 11.03 16.29 -15.70
CA ASP A 586 10.56 15.33 -16.70
C ASP A 586 10.03 14.03 -16.07
N LEU A 587 10.77 13.45 -15.12
CA LEU A 587 10.30 12.25 -14.42
C LEU A 587 9.00 12.53 -13.64
N LEU A 588 8.94 13.66 -12.92
CA LEU A 588 7.77 14.05 -12.14
C LEU A 588 6.55 14.39 -13.01
N ASP A 589 6.77 14.96 -14.20
CA ASP A 589 5.72 15.32 -15.14
C ASP A 589 5.20 14.13 -15.95
N ASN A 590 5.98 13.07 -16.17
CA ASN A 590 5.57 12.03 -17.12
C ASN A 590 5.35 10.66 -16.48
N PHE A 591 5.93 10.39 -15.31
CA PHE A 591 5.97 9.04 -14.76
C PHE A 591 5.58 8.92 -13.28
N VAL A 592 5.71 9.99 -12.48
CA VAL A 592 5.34 9.95 -11.05
C VAL A 592 3.89 10.38 -10.85
N HIS A 593 3.12 9.55 -10.13
CA HIS A 593 1.75 9.86 -9.79
C HIS A 593 1.65 10.81 -8.60
N ASP A 594 0.55 11.54 -8.53
CA ASP A 594 0.13 12.33 -7.38
C ASP A 594 -0.85 11.52 -6.54
N SER A 595 -0.32 10.81 -5.54
CA SER A 595 -1.15 9.97 -4.69
C SER A 595 -2.16 10.75 -3.87
N ARG A 596 -1.86 12.01 -3.50
CA ARG A 596 -2.77 12.85 -2.71
C ARG A 596 -3.93 13.37 -3.55
N ALA A 597 -3.70 13.76 -4.81
CA ALA A 597 -4.79 14.21 -5.69
C ALA A 597 -5.90 13.17 -5.82
N TRP A 598 -5.51 11.92 -6.05
CA TRP A 598 -6.44 10.81 -6.26
C TRP A 598 -7.09 10.31 -4.97
N PHE A 599 -6.37 10.32 -3.85
CA PHE A 599 -6.81 9.67 -2.63
C PHE A 599 -7.90 10.46 -1.90
N LYS A 600 -9.15 9.99 -2.01
CA LYS A 600 -10.36 10.62 -1.48
C LYS A 600 -11.02 9.81 -0.34
N PRO A 601 -10.39 9.68 0.85
CA PRO A 601 -10.92 8.89 1.97
C PRO A 601 -12.19 9.48 2.60
N LEU A 602 -12.45 10.77 2.41
CA LEU A 602 -13.69 11.45 2.84
C LEU A 602 -14.71 11.54 1.69
N GLY A 603 -14.33 11.12 0.47
CA GLY A 603 -15.17 11.10 -0.71
C GLY A 603 -15.89 9.77 -0.90
N LYS A 604 -16.32 9.51 -2.14
CA LYS A 604 -16.94 8.27 -2.59
C LYS A 604 -16.02 7.57 -3.59
N ASP A 605 -16.07 6.23 -3.57
CA ASP A 605 -15.50 5.42 -4.65
C ASP A 605 -16.14 5.82 -6.00
N ASP A 606 -15.40 5.71 -7.10
CA ASP A 606 -15.82 6.24 -8.40
C ASP A 606 -17.17 5.68 -8.87
N ASP A 607 -17.40 4.38 -8.68
CA ASP A 607 -18.67 3.72 -9.04
C ASP A 607 -19.85 4.20 -8.19
N VAL A 608 -19.63 4.43 -6.90
CA VAL A 608 -20.61 5.03 -5.99
C VAL A 608 -20.91 6.47 -6.40
N TRP A 609 -19.89 7.24 -6.76
CA TRP A 609 -20.05 8.62 -7.21
C TRP A 609 -20.85 8.69 -8.52
N ILE A 610 -20.50 7.87 -9.51
CA ILE A 610 -21.21 7.75 -10.78
C ILE A 610 -22.69 7.43 -10.54
N ALA A 611 -22.99 6.45 -9.68
CA ALA A 611 -24.37 6.09 -9.35
C ALA A 611 -25.14 7.26 -8.69
N ILE A 612 -24.51 8.01 -7.78
CA ILE A 612 -25.09 9.21 -7.17
C ILE A 612 -25.42 10.27 -8.23
N GLN A 613 -24.50 10.52 -9.17
CA GLN A 613 -24.71 11.52 -10.21
C GLN A 613 -25.80 11.10 -11.21
N GLN A 614 -25.86 9.83 -11.59
CA GLN A 614 -26.93 9.30 -12.44
C GLN A 614 -28.31 9.45 -11.80
N ASP A 615 -28.44 9.18 -10.49
CA ASP A 615 -29.69 9.40 -9.77
C ASP A 615 -30.06 10.89 -9.67
N ARG A 616 -29.07 11.76 -9.46
CA ARG A 616 -29.28 13.21 -9.47
C ARG A 616 -29.78 13.69 -10.83
N ILE A 617 -29.20 13.21 -11.93
CA ILE A 617 -29.67 13.53 -13.29
C ILE A 617 -31.12 13.11 -13.49
N LYS A 618 -31.50 11.89 -13.10
CA LYS A 618 -32.91 11.44 -13.16
C LYS A 618 -33.85 12.35 -12.37
N GLN A 619 -33.42 12.83 -11.21
CA GLN A 619 -34.20 13.78 -10.42
C GLN A 619 -34.33 15.15 -11.11
N LEU A 620 -33.28 15.62 -11.80
CA LEU A 620 -33.33 16.86 -12.58
C LEU A 620 -34.27 16.73 -13.77
N GLU A 621 -34.25 15.61 -14.50
CA GLU A 621 -35.19 15.33 -15.59
C GLU A 621 -36.63 15.29 -15.08
N LYS A 622 -36.87 14.66 -13.92
CA LYS A 622 -38.19 14.64 -13.30
C LYS A 622 -38.67 16.05 -12.94
N ARG A 623 -37.80 16.87 -12.36
CA ARG A 623 -38.09 18.27 -12.00
C ARG A 623 -38.35 19.14 -13.22
N GLU A 624 -37.62 18.94 -14.33
CA GLU A 624 -37.87 19.62 -15.60
C GLU A 624 -39.26 19.27 -16.13
N LYS A 625 -39.62 17.98 -16.13
CA LYS A 625 -40.93 17.51 -16.55
C LYS A 625 -42.07 18.02 -15.65
N GLU A 626 -41.90 17.97 -14.33
CA GLU A 626 -42.86 18.53 -13.37
C GLU A 626 -43.08 20.03 -13.61
N ALA A 627 -42.00 20.77 -13.91
CA ALA A 627 -42.11 22.18 -14.25
C ALA A 627 -42.89 22.42 -15.54
N GLU A 628 -42.71 21.59 -16.57
CA GLU A 628 -43.49 21.64 -17.82
C GLU A 628 -44.97 21.32 -17.58
N GLU A 629 -45.27 20.31 -16.77
CA GLU A 629 -46.64 19.95 -16.38
C GLU A 629 -47.32 21.09 -15.61
N TYR A 630 -46.63 21.73 -14.67
CA TYR A 630 -47.15 22.90 -13.94
C TYR A 630 -47.46 24.08 -14.86
N VAL A 631 -46.62 24.33 -15.88
CA VAL A 631 -46.92 25.34 -16.91
C VAL A 631 -48.17 24.96 -17.69
N ALA A 632 -48.31 23.69 -18.09
CA ALA A 632 -49.45 23.21 -18.87
C ALA A 632 -50.79 23.33 -18.12
N ILE A 633 -50.80 23.17 -16.80
CA ILE A 633 -52.01 23.32 -15.96
C ILE A 633 -52.23 24.75 -15.43
N GLY A 634 -51.49 25.74 -15.94
CA GLY A 634 -51.66 27.15 -15.56
C GLY A 634 -51.14 27.50 -14.16
N ARG A 635 -50.16 26.76 -13.64
CA ARG A 635 -49.50 26.97 -12.33
C ARG A 635 -48.03 27.41 -12.49
N PRO A 636 -47.77 28.59 -13.08
CA PRO A 636 -46.40 29.08 -13.31
C PRO A 636 -45.62 29.35 -12.02
N ASP A 637 -46.32 29.58 -10.91
CA ASP A 637 -45.78 29.71 -9.56
C ASP A 637 -45.05 28.43 -9.11
N LEU A 638 -45.67 27.27 -9.31
CA LEU A 638 -45.08 25.96 -8.97
C LEU A 638 -44.01 25.54 -9.96
N ALA A 639 -44.19 25.88 -11.24
CA ALA A 639 -43.20 25.61 -12.28
C ALA A 639 -41.86 26.29 -11.97
N LEU A 640 -41.88 27.52 -11.43
CA LEU A 640 -40.67 28.25 -11.07
C LEU A 640 -39.88 27.56 -9.95
N ILE A 641 -40.57 26.97 -8.98
CA ILE A 641 -39.97 26.24 -7.85
C ILE A 641 -39.38 24.91 -8.31
N ALA A 642 -40.12 24.17 -9.15
CA ALA A 642 -39.68 22.87 -9.65
C ALA A 642 -38.49 22.98 -10.61
N ARG A 643 -38.46 24.02 -11.45
CA ARG A 643 -37.51 24.19 -12.55
C ARG A 643 -36.04 24.11 -12.09
N PRO A 644 -35.21 23.28 -12.73
CA PRO A 644 -33.77 23.29 -12.50
C PRO A 644 -33.15 24.66 -12.78
N ASN A 645 -32.15 25.06 -11.99
CA ASN A 645 -31.45 26.33 -12.19
C ASN A 645 -30.58 26.31 -13.47
N LYS A 646 -30.01 27.46 -13.86
CA LYS A 646 -29.22 27.56 -15.10
C LYS A 646 -28.04 26.59 -15.16
N GLN A 647 -27.38 26.35 -14.03
CA GLN A 647 -26.25 25.42 -13.95
C GLN A 647 -26.74 23.98 -14.12
N GLU A 648 -27.81 23.60 -13.44
CA GLU A 648 -28.43 22.27 -13.54
C GLU A 648 -28.94 22.00 -14.97
N GLN A 649 -29.51 23.00 -15.65
CA GLN A 649 -29.92 22.89 -17.06
C GLN A 649 -28.72 22.67 -17.99
N ALA A 650 -27.61 23.37 -17.76
CA ALA A 650 -26.38 23.18 -18.53
C ALA A 650 -25.74 21.80 -18.28
N GLU A 651 -25.79 21.31 -17.03
CA GLU A 651 -25.39 19.93 -16.68
C GLU A 651 -26.26 18.91 -17.42
N LEU A 652 -27.58 19.08 -17.42
CA LEU A 652 -28.50 18.19 -18.09
C LEU A 652 -28.30 18.18 -19.62
N ALA A 653 -28.06 19.35 -20.22
CA ALA A 653 -27.75 19.48 -21.65
C ALA A 653 -26.46 18.74 -22.02
N ARG A 654 -25.40 18.84 -21.21
CA ARG A 654 -24.15 18.10 -21.42
C ARG A 654 -24.36 16.60 -21.31
N TYR A 655 -25.06 16.14 -20.27
CA TYR A 655 -25.38 14.73 -20.09
C TYR A 655 -26.19 14.16 -21.26
N ARG A 656 -27.18 14.91 -21.77
CA ARG A 656 -27.97 14.52 -22.96
C ARG A 656 -27.11 14.42 -24.22
N ALA A 657 -26.08 15.25 -24.35
CA ALA A 657 -25.12 15.18 -25.45
C ALA A 657 -24.13 14.01 -25.29
N ASN A 658 -23.75 13.67 -24.05
CA ASN A 658 -22.86 12.58 -23.72
C ASN A 658 -23.19 12.02 -22.33
N ALA A 659 -23.74 10.80 -22.27
CA ALA A 659 -24.15 10.15 -21.01
C ALA A 659 -22.98 9.87 -20.04
N ASN A 660 -21.73 9.98 -20.50
CA ASN A 660 -20.53 9.87 -19.67
C ASN A 660 -20.06 11.23 -19.10
N ASP A 661 -20.63 12.34 -19.55
CA ASP A 661 -20.33 13.70 -19.03
C ASP A 661 -21.14 13.97 -17.75
N LEU A 662 -20.78 13.23 -16.70
CA LEU A 662 -21.29 13.42 -15.34
C LEU A 662 -20.42 14.41 -14.58
N VAL A 663 -21.00 15.06 -13.58
CA VAL A 663 -20.25 15.95 -12.67
C VAL A 663 -19.15 15.16 -11.97
N LEU A 664 -17.92 15.65 -12.09
CA LEU A 664 -16.74 15.05 -11.47
C LEU A 664 -16.71 15.33 -9.96
N GLN A 665 -16.10 14.41 -9.21
CA GLN A 665 -15.92 14.57 -7.77
C GLN A 665 -14.76 15.53 -7.51
N SER A 666 -15.04 16.70 -6.94
CA SER A 666 -14.06 17.77 -6.74
C SER A 666 -13.46 17.82 -5.34
N ASP A 667 -13.94 17.02 -4.39
CA ASP A 667 -13.54 17.02 -2.98
C ASP A 667 -13.34 15.60 -2.41
N GLY A 668 -13.31 15.46 -1.09
CA GLY A 668 -13.17 14.16 -0.41
C GLY A 668 -11.74 13.73 -0.09
N ARG A 669 -10.72 14.50 -0.46
CA ARG A 669 -9.32 14.30 -0.06
C ARG A 669 -9.11 14.49 1.44
N GLU A 670 -7.98 14.02 1.94
CA GLU A 670 -7.53 14.37 3.30
C GLU A 670 -7.40 15.89 3.45
N PHE A 671 -7.75 16.41 4.63
CA PHE A 671 -7.70 17.83 4.90
C PHE A 671 -6.33 18.43 4.60
N TYR A 672 -6.24 19.30 3.59
CA TYR A 672 -4.97 19.92 3.18
C TYR A 672 -4.28 20.65 4.34
N TRP A 673 -5.07 21.22 5.24
CA TRP A 673 -4.56 21.97 6.37
C TRP A 673 -3.87 21.12 7.43
N GLN A 674 -4.04 19.79 7.41
CA GLN A 674 -3.31 18.83 8.25
C GLN A 674 -2.36 17.97 7.38
N TRP A 675 -2.91 17.36 6.33
CA TRP A 675 -2.27 16.35 5.48
C TRP A 675 -2.01 16.81 4.03
N GLY A 676 -2.00 18.13 3.79
CA GLY A 676 -1.55 18.73 2.52
C GLY A 676 -0.09 18.43 2.19
N TYR A 677 0.44 19.00 1.11
CA TYR A 677 1.78 18.68 0.61
C TYR A 677 2.91 19.26 1.48
N LEU A 678 2.64 20.35 2.20
CA LEU A 678 3.64 21.08 3.00
C LEU A 678 3.81 20.44 4.38
N ARG A 679 4.27 19.19 4.36
CA ARG A 679 4.66 18.39 5.52
C ARG A 679 5.71 17.35 5.12
N TRP A 680 6.36 16.75 6.11
CA TRP A 680 7.11 15.53 5.89
C TRP A 680 6.20 14.30 6.01
N ARG A 681 6.51 13.23 5.27
CA ARG A 681 5.88 11.93 5.46
C ARG A 681 6.10 11.46 6.90
N SER A 682 5.05 10.91 7.52
CA SER A 682 5.18 10.24 8.82
C SER A 682 5.99 8.96 8.63
N VAL A 683 7.04 8.79 9.43
CA VAL A 683 7.95 7.65 9.37
C VAL A 683 8.12 7.06 10.75
N TYR A 684 7.83 5.76 10.87
CA TYR A 684 8.06 4.96 12.05
C TYR A 684 9.37 4.18 11.90
N ALA A 685 10.25 4.34 12.88
CA ALA A 685 11.50 3.59 12.95
C ALA A 685 11.32 2.38 13.86
N ASN A 686 11.91 1.24 13.49
CA ASN A 686 11.90 0.03 14.30
C ASN A 686 12.93 0.14 15.45
N PRO A 687 12.51 0.08 16.74
CA PRO A 687 13.39 0.31 17.88
C PRO A 687 14.24 -0.89 18.35
N GLN A 688 14.19 -2.07 17.71
CA GLN A 688 14.95 -3.24 18.19
C GLN A 688 16.48 -3.12 18.09
N VAL A 689 17.00 -2.30 17.18
CA VAL A 689 18.46 -2.20 16.94
C VAL A 689 18.99 -0.83 17.35
N ARG A 690 18.32 0.25 16.95
CA ARG A 690 18.59 1.58 17.48
C ARG A 690 17.84 1.73 18.80
N ALA A 691 18.57 1.71 19.91
CA ALA A 691 18.03 2.10 21.20
C ALA A 691 17.15 3.34 20.97
N GLN A 692 15.92 3.40 21.49
CA GLN A 692 14.95 4.46 21.15
C GLN A 692 15.55 5.89 21.20
N ARG A 693 16.55 6.10 22.07
CA ARG A 693 17.36 7.31 22.18
C ARG A 693 18.19 7.63 20.92
N GLU A 694 18.79 6.65 20.27
CA GLU A 694 19.55 6.83 19.02
C GLU A 694 18.62 7.11 17.84
N ALA A 695 17.49 6.40 17.72
CA ALA A 695 16.49 6.69 16.69
C ALA A 695 15.85 8.07 16.89
N GLN A 696 15.65 8.50 18.14
CA GLN A 696 15.20 9.86 18.46
C GLN A 696 16.30 10.89 18.17
N LYS A 697 17.53 10.64 18.61
CA LYS A 697 18.68 11.50 18.36
C LYS A 697 18.96 11.65 16.86
N GLU A 698 18.82 10.60 16.07
CA GLU A 698 18.99 10.67 14.62
C GLU A 698 17.84 11.40 13.94
N ARG A 699 16.60 11.29 14.44
CA ARG A 699 15.50 12.14 13.99
C ARG A 699 15.79 13.61 14.29
N GLU A 700 16.26 13.91 15.49
CA GLU A 700 16.67 15.25 15.90
C GLU A 700 17.88 15.76 15.10
N GLU A 701 18.90 14.94 14.84
CA GLU A 701 20.07 15.25 14.01
C GLU A 701 19.68 15.41 12.53
N THR A 702 18.71 14.62 12.05
CA THR A 702 18.14 14.77 10.71
C THR A 702 17.40 16.09 10.60
N GLN A 703 16.58 16.43 11.59
CA GLN A 703 15.91 17.73 11.67
C GLN A 703 16.92 18.88 11.74
N ARG A 704 17.98 18.77 12.55
CA ARG A 704 19.04 19.78 12.67
C ARG A 704 19.86 19.93 11.39
N ALA A 705 20.17 18.85 10.68
CA ALA A 705 20.92 18.94 9.42
C ALA A 705 20.06 19.50 8.28
N LEU A 706 18.75 19.22 8.26
CA LEU A 706 17.83 19.88 7.34
C LEU A 706 17.70 21.38 7.66
N GLN A 707 17.75 21.76 8.93
CA GLN A 707 17.80 23.17 9.38
C GLN A 707 19.11 23.86 8.98
N ASN A 708 20.24 23.14 9.05
CA ASN A 708 21.59 23.66 8.77
C ASN A 708 22.09 23.34 7.36
N MET A 709 21.21 22.92 6.45
CA MET A 709 21.60 22.53 5.10
C MET A 709 22.29 23.73 4.44
N PRO A 710 23.58 23.63 4.02
CA PRO A 710 24.35 24.77 3.57
C PRO A 710 23.76 25.27 2.25
N MET A 711 22.89 26.25 2.34
CA MET A 711 22.56 27.13 1.25
C MET A 711 23.81 27.94 0.93
N ASN A 712 24.49 27.59 -0.16
CA ASN A 712 25.60 28.37 -0.65
C ASN A 712 25.08 29.69 -1.24
N PHE A 713 24.84 30.67 -0.37
CA PHE A 713 24.39 32.02 -0.76
C PHE A 713 25.37 32.73 -1.71
N ASN A 714 26.63 32.26 -1.80
CA ASN A 714 27.65 32.83 -2.68
C ASN A 714 27.64 32.24 -4.10
N ALA A 715 26.86 31.19 -4.37
CA ALA A 715 26.65 30.64 -5.71
C ALA A 715 25.38 31.18 -6.40
N LEU A 716 24.73 32.18 -5.80
CA LEU A 716 23.57 32.85 -6.38
C LEU A 716 24.04 33.97 -7.32
N PRO A 717 23.53 34.08 -8.56
CA PRO A 717 23.61 35.32 -9.30
C PRO A 717 22.94 36.41 -8.45
N ARG A 718 23.70 37.45 -8.11
CA ARG A 718 23.15 38.65 -7.47
C ARG A 718 22.21 39.31 -8.48
N PHE A 719 20.95 39.50 -8.10
CA PHE A 719 20.09 40.50 -8.73
C PHE A 719 20.08 41.72 -7.82
#